data_AF-A0A6L8ERP9-F1
#
_entry.id   AF-A0A6L8ERP9-F1
#
_cell.length_a   1.000
_cell.length_b   1.000
_cell.length_c   1.000
_cell.angle_alpha   90.00
_cell.angle_beta   90.00
_cell.angle_gamma   90.00
#
_symmetry.space_group_name_H-M   'P 1'
#
loop_
_entity.id
_entity.type
_entity.pdbx_description
1 polymer ?
#
loop_
_entity_poly.entity_id
_entity_poly.type
_entity_poly.pdbx_seq_one_letter_code
_entity_poly.pdbx_strand_id
1 'polypeptide(L)'
;MKNDDVQLIQRVLDGDDTAFSALVKKYQRSVHALAWRKIGDFHIAEDITQETFLKAYQRLSTLKEPQSFASWLYVITANHCKAWLRKKRTWIQSLEDTSSAQLERATYSGHIIAENEQMTEEAQREVVKKLLEKLQESDRTVITLYYLGGMTYEEISNFLGVSVGAIKSRLHRARQRLKKEEPMIREALGNFQITPHLTENIMREISRLKPVALSGNKPLVPWAIGVSTLAVVFLILGVGTEYLSRFQKPYSFDATSEMTIDIIETPIVLDLESKPDVRTQLGSTAAPSENDGASQQPDEVLFAAAQTDGEDVSIPKQQWIQAGPIKGSRAKGLLATFEGELYTFADMQVYKLGVDGKEGRHIFDFRPLVNSRPPAAPLAKWKDTLYIMLANELLASKDDGQTWDLVHTLPDVHYDAIGLILTEQAFYAAFENGIFRSEDNGETWQAINDGLMMGDIGYIRSIVNIQDTLFVGTRDGFYRLSADSWQRVAFPVSIGRIRSVAATEEKLYVAAELSDADPRAVSRGQQQAWGIFRSTDLGNSWTDITPTNAWPPKGRPPFVKLIAAGDTLLAMEQGMVRSTDSGNTWLPPQLPGASPTMNADVNKAIVINENVFYAGSGGDGLHRSTDAGKSWDIVNITPDTGQIGNLIAHREDNMPLTLYARYEEQKVVKTIDRGASWKGVEIKIPMTALRRERTPSITHIVKADGKIYAKGGASLGKGKTHLYRVSTDDNSLVPIQGMPIFDAMELTFESSRIRRMRRDGSNLSDASVIEQLQEKYPGAVEFFRQLVKSDPRQPDIYTQLGFRKGAFAVSGDTFYMEYNYKLFRWEPGDTEWYDTEQEETVELTPQLAFTKLKIAASGNTVYVGKRDGHLVVSFDKGNNWLDLTPALPFPVKAFNDIVSADSTVYVATDAGIITSDGGRHWHIVTDAEGNNLIMEHLAVDGTTLYGVSKTGVYQLENGTWKEVASEVPERVTSFAVDGNVVYVGTQGSGVLHFNLDE
;
A
#
# COMPACT_ATOMS: atom_id res chain seq x y z
N MET A 1 39.40 16.02 22.51
CA MET A 1 39.41 14.54 22.45
C MET A 1 40.28 14.02 21.30
N LYS A 2 41.60 14.25 21.30
CA LYS A 2 42.51 13.83 20.21
C LYS A 2 43.12 12.42 20.39
N ASN A 3 42.98 11.80 21.56
CA ASN A 3 43.65 10.54 21.90
C ASN A 3 42.80 9.28 21.72
N ASP A 4 41.51 9.40 21.46
CA ASP A 4 40.60 8.24 21.40
C ASP A 4 40.77 7.45 20.09
N ASP A 5 40.87 8.14 18.93
CA ASP A 5 41.03 7.48 17.63
C ASP A 5 42.35 6.73 17.53
N VAL A 6 43.44 7.29 18.07
CA VAL A 6 44.76 6.65 18.08
C VAL A 6 44.73 5.36 18.89
N GLN A 7 44.05 5.36 20.04
CA GLN A 7 43.89 4.18 20.89
C GLN A 7 43.02 3.11 20.22
N LEU A 8 41.91 3.53 19.58
CA LEU A 8 41.05 2.62 18.83
C LEU A 8 41.78 1.99 17.65
N ILE A 9 42.55 2.77 16.87
CA ILE A 9 43.34 2.26 15.74
C ILE A 9 44.39 1.24 16.23
N GLN A 10 45.09 1.53 17.32
CA GLN A 10 46.08 0.58 17.87
C GLN A 10 45.43 -0.74 18.27
N ARG A 11 44.27 -0.70 18.94
CA ARG A 11 43.50 -1.90 19.32
C ARG A 11 43.06 -2.71 18.10
N VAL A 12 42.64 -2.06 17.01
CA VAL A 12 42.29 -2.74 15.76
C VAL A 12 43.52 -3.43 15.14
N LEU A 13 44.68 -2.75 15.14
CA LEU A 13 45.93 -3.34 14.65
C LEU A 13 46.41 -4.51 15.53
N ASP A 14 46.07 -4.50 16.82
CA ASP A 14 46.35 -5.57 17.78
C ASP A 14 45.33 -6.73 17.70
N GLY A 15 44.34 -6.65 16.79
CA GLY A 15 43.39 -7.73 16.49
C GLY A 15 42.00 -7.59 17.12
N ASP A 16 41.71 -6.48 17.82
CA ASP A 16 40.39 -6.19 18.39
C ASP A 16 39.49 -5.48 17.36
N ASP A 17 38.71 -6.27 16.62
CA ASP A 17 37.77 -5.74 15.62
C ASP A 17 36.66 -4.88 16.26
N THR A 18 36.34 -5.07 17.54
CA THR A 18 35.28 -4.30 18.20
C THR A 18 35.68 -2.82 18.33
N ALA A 19 36.97 -2.52 18.40
CA ALA A 19 37.48 -1.15 18.37
C ALA A 19 37.25 -0.47 17.01
N PHE A 20 37.15 -1.21 15.91
CA PHE A 20 36.82 -0.64 14.60
C PHE A 20 35.36 -0.21 14.52
N SER A 21 34.45 -0.93 15.21
CA SER A 21 33.04 -0.53 15.31
C SER A 21 32.88 0.87 15.92
N ALA A 22 33.70 1.23 16.91
CA ALA A 22 33.70 2.57 17.50
C ALA A 22 34.15 3.65 16.48
N LEU A 23 35.13 3.35 15.63
CA LEU A 23 35.55 4.24 14.54
C LEU A 23 34.44 4.38 13.48
N VAL A 24 33.75 3.30 13.13
CA VAL A 24 32.62 3.32 12.18
C VAL A 24 31.48 4.18 12.74
N LYS A 25 31.05 3.95 13.99
CA LYS A 25 29.98 4.74 14.64
C LYS A 25 30.30 6.23 14.67
N LYS A 26 31.56 6.58 14.90
CA LYS A 26 32.03 7.96 14.97
C LYS A 26 32.02 8.67 13.62
N TYR A 27 32.47 8.00 12.55
CA TYR A 27 32.70 8.65 11.25
C TYR A 27 31.64 8.34 10.18
N GLN A 28 30.73 7.39 10.40
CA GLN A 28 29.75 6.96 9.38
C GLN A 28 28.88 8.10 8.86
N ARG A 29 28.42 9.00 9.75
CA ARG A 29 27.61 10.17 9.34
C ARG A 29 28.40 11.13 8.46
N SER A 30 29.65 11.41 8.80
CA SER A 30 30.51 12.33 8.06
C SER A 30 30.91 11.76 6.69
N VAL A 31 31.21 10.46 6.62
CA VAL A 31 31.54 9.75 5.38
C VAL A 31 30.33 9.69 4.46
N HIS A 32 29.16 9.34 4.99
CA HIS A 32 27.91 9.29 4.23
C HIS A 32 27.51 10.66 3.71
N ALA A 33 27.57 11.70 4.55
CA ALA A 33 27.30 13.07 4.13
C ALA A 33 28.23 13.53 2.99
N LEU A 34 29.50 13.14 3.03
CA LEU A 34 30.45 13.43 1.95
C LEU A 34 30.14 12.63 0.66
N ALA A 35 29.79 11.35 0.79
CA ALA A 35 29.45 10.50 -0.33
C ALA A 35 28.16 10.97 -1.02
N TRP A 36 27.11 11.23 -0.25
CA TRP A 36 25.85 11.76 -0.76
C TRP A 36 26.04 13.12 -1.43
N ARG A 37 26.84 13.99 -0.81
CA ARG A 37 27.21 15.27 -1.42
C ARG A 37 27.87 15.11 -2.79
N LYS A 38 28.71 14.09 -3.01
CA LYS A 38 29.45 13.89 -4.26
C LYS A 38 28.67 13.12 -5.31
N ILE A 39 27.79 12.20 -4.91
CA ILE A 39 27.08 11.29 -5.80
C ILE A 39 25.66 11.78 -6.11
N GLY A 40 24.98 12.40 -5.13
CA GLY A 40 23.62 12.91 -5.27
C GLY A 40 22.52 11.85 -5.12
N ASP A 41 22.89 10.60 -4.83
CA ASP A 41 21.99 9.47 -4.56
C ASP A 41 22.30 8.93 -3.16
N PHE A 42 21.27 8.82 -2.31
CA PHE A 42 21.40 8.52 -0.89
C PHE A 42 21.71 7.03 -0.63
N HIS A 43 21.19 6.13 -1.46
CA HIS A 43 21.44 4.70 -1.38
C HIS A 43 22.85 4.36 -1.87
N ILE A 44 23.25 4.94 -3.00
CA ILE A 44 24.61 4.75 -3.53
C ILE A 44 25.66 5.38 -2.59
N ALA A 45 25.30 6.47 -1.90
CA ALA A 45 26.15 7.04 -0.87
C ALA A 45 26.35 6.10 0.33
N GLU A 46 25.34 5.30 0.68
CA GLU A 46 25.44 4.28 1.71
C GLU A 46 26.37 3.15 1.29
N ASP A 47 26.24 2.65 0.06
CA ASP A 47 27.15 1.64 -0.50
C ASP A 47 28.60 2.12 -0.50
N ILE A 48 28.84 3.36 -0.94
CA ILE A 48 30.17 3.98 -0.93
C ILE A 48 30.68 4.15 0.49
N THR A 49 29.81 4.43 1.45
CA THR A 49 30.17 4.53 2.88
C THR A 49 30.64 3.18 3.39
N GLN A 50 29.90 2.10 3.11
CA GLN A 50 30.27 0.75 3.47
C GLN A 50 31.61 0.34 2.82
N GLU A 51 31.77 0.54 1.52
CA GLU A 51 33.03 0.24 0.82
C GLU A 51 34.21 1.04 1.38
N THR A 52 33.99 2.31 1.74
CA THR A 52 35.01 3.17 2.32
C THR A 52 35.53 2.58 3.63
N PHE A 53 34.64 2.13 4.53
CA PHE A 53 35.06 1.52 5.79
C PHE A 53 35.70 0.15 5.61
N LEU A 54 35.25 -0.66 4.65
CA LEU A 54 35.91 -1.92 4.31
C LEU A 54 37.34 -1.70 3.82
N LYS A 55 37.56 -0.74 2.93
CA LYS A 55 38.92 -0.41 2.48
C LYS A 55 39.75 0.28 3.56
N ALA A 56 39.13 1.09 4.42
CA ALA A 56 39.80 1.68 5.56
C ALA A 56 40.30 0.60 6.51
N TYR A 57 39.49 -0.43 6.81
CA TYR A 57 39.89 -1.58 7.61
C TYR A 57 41.06 -2.35 6.97
N GLN A 58 40.93 -2.72 5.69
CA GLN A 58 41.97 -3.45 4.94
C GLN A 58 43.30 -2.71 4.84
N ARG A 59 43.26 -1.37 4.81
CA ARG A 59 44.44 -0.52 4.64
C ARG A 59 44.86 0.16 5.94
N LEU A 60 44.23 -0.16 7.08
CA LEU A 60 44.47 0.56 8.33
C LEU A 60 45.95 0.50 8.75
N SER A 61 46.61 -0.63 8.49
CA SER A 61 48.04 -0.84 8.72
C SER A 61 48.97 0.03 7.88
N THR A 62 48.46 0.68 6.82
CA THR A 62 49.22 1.59 5.96
C THR A 62 49.19 3.04 6.43
N LEU A 63 48.37 3.35 7.44
CA LEU A 63 48.25 4.69 8.00
C LEU A 63 49.50 5.03 8.84
N LYS A 64 50.37 5.88 8.29
CA LYS A 64 51.63 6.30 8.95
C LYS A 64 51.42 7.18 10.19
N GLU A 65 50.35 7.99 10.16
CA GLU A 65 50.03 8.97 11.20
C GLU A 65 48.59 8.74 11.70
N PRO A 66 48.42 8.00 12.82
CA PRO A 66 47.09 7.70 13.36
C PRO A 66 46.24 8.95 13.65
N GLN A 67 46.86 10.07 14.00
CA GLN A 67 46.20 11.36 14.20
C GLN A 67 45.53 11.94 12.94
N SER A 68 45.94 11.47 11.76
CA SER A 68 45.45 11.92 10.45
C SER A 68 44.34 11.02 9.91
N PHE A 69 43.80 10.11 10.72
CA PHE A 69 42.76 9.14 10.32
C PHE A 69 41.55 9.79 9.65
N ALA A 70 41.03 10.90 10.19
CA ALA A 70 39.87 11.59 9.62
C ALA A 70 40.16 12.13 8.20
N SER A 71 41.31 12.77 7.98
CA SER A 71 41.72 13.29 6.67
C SER A 71 42.07 12.15 5.70
N TRP A 72 42.63 11.05 6.21
CA TRP A 72 42.88 9.84 5.43
C TRP A 72 41.58 9.17 4.97
N LEU A 73 40.58 9.10 5.84
CA LEU A 73 39.25 8.58 5.54
C LEU A 73 38.52 9.45 4.50
N TYR A 74 38.67 10.78 4.58
CA TYR A 74 38.22 11.71 3.53
C TYR A 74 38.83 11.36 2.17
N VAL A 75 40.15 11.10 2.10
CA VAL A 75 40.83 10.73 0.85
C VAL A 75 40.30 9.42 0.28
N ILE A 76 40.08 8.40 1.12
CA ILE A 76 39.49 7.12 0.70
C ILE A 76 38.09 7.36 0.13
N THR A 77 37.22 8.07 0.87
CA THR A 77 35.85 8.38 0.47
C THR A 77 35.81 9.14 -0.86
N ALA A 78 36.62 10.20 -0.99
CA ALA A 78 36.68 11.02 -2.20
C ALA A 78 37.19 10.22 -3.41
N ASN A 79 38.15 9.32 -3.21
CA ASN A 79 38.66 8.44 -4.26
C ASN A 79 37.62 7.40 -4.68
N HIS A 80 36.82 6.85 -3.76
CA HIS A 80 35.70 5.98 -4.08
C HIS A 80 34.62 6.71 -4.88
N CYS A 81 34.23 7.91 -4.46
CA CYS A 81 33.28 8.73 -5.21
C CYS A 81 33.79 9.02 -6.63
N LYS A 82 35.08 9.37 -6.78
CA LYS A 82 35.71 9.59 -8.10
C LYS A 82 35.77 8.32 -8.94
N ALA A 83 36.10 7.18 -8.33
CA ALA A 83 36.13 5.89 -9.02
C ALA A 83 34.74 5.49 -9.50
N TRP A 84 33.72 5.69 -8.66
CA TRP A 84 32.33 5.45 -9.00
C TRP A 84 31.85 6.37 -10.12
N LEU A 85 32.11 7.68 -10.03
CA LEU A 85 31.76 8.65 -11.08
C LEU A 85 32.52 8.39 -12.39
N ARG A 86 33.79 7.95 -12.32
CA ARG A 86 34.57 7.52 -13.49
C ARG A 86 33.99 6.25 -14.10
N LYS A 87 33.66 5.24 -13.30
CA LYS A 87 33.01 4.01 -13.76
C LYS A 87 31.66 4.33 -14.41
N LYS A 88 30.83 5.19 -13.81
CA LYS A 88 29.57 5.69 -14.39
C LYS A 88 29.81 6.44 -15.71
N ARG A 89 30.80 7.32 -15.80
CA ARG A 89 31.14 8.04 -17.05
C ARG A 89 31.69 7.12 -18.14
N THR A 90 32.51 6.12 -17.79
CA THR A 90 32.99 5.10 -18.73
C THR A 90 31.87 4.13 -19.13
N TRP A 91 30.91 3.86 -18.24
CA TRP A 91 29.70 3.11 -18.57
C TRP A 91 28.81 3.88 -19.55
N ILE A 92 28.58 5.18 -19.30
CA ILE A 92 27.81 6.07 -20.18
C ILE A 92 28.52 6.30 -21.53
N GLN A 93 29.85 6.41 -21.58
CA GLN A 93 30.63 6.55 -22.83
C GLN A 93 30.88 5.22 -23.56
N SER A 94 30.80 4.07 -22.87
CA SER A 94 30.86 2.73 -23.49
C SER A 94 29.50 2.26 -23.99
N LEU A 95 28.41 2.92 -23.58
CA LEU A 95 27.03 2.66 -24.01
C LEU A 95 26.62 3.45 -25.28
N GLU A 96 27.50 4.32 -25.81
CA GLU A 96 27.30 4.99 -27.09
C GLU A 96 27.73 4.13 -28.32
N ASP A 97 28.36 2.96 -28.11
CA ASP A 97 28.82 2.11 -29.23
C ASP A 97 28.61 0.58 -29.07
N THR A 98 27.95 0.08 -28.02
CA THR A 98 27.45 -1.32 -27.98
C THR A 98 26.29 -1.48 -26.99
N SER A 99 25.27 -2.21 -27.44
CA SER A 99 23.95 -2.47 -26.86
C SER A 99 23.91 -2.82 -25.36
N SER A 100 23.00 -2.16 -24.64
CA SER A 100 22.65 -2.30 -23.22
C SER A 100 21.92 -3.61 -22.85
N ALA A 101 22.29 -4.75 -23.44
CA ALA A 101 21.60 -6.02 -23.26
C ALA A 101 22.26 -7.01 -22.27
N GLN A 102 23.30 -6.63 -21.50
CA GLN A 102 24.07 -7.61 -20.70
C GLN A 102 24.48 -7.24 -19.26
N LEU A 103 24.07 -6.12 -18.64
CA LEU A 103 24.45 -5.83 -17.23
C LEU A 103 23.32 -5.82 -16.19
N GLU A 104 22.06 -6.04 -16.55
CA GLU A 104 20.95 -6.16 -15.58
C GLU A 104 20.52 -7.62 -15.38
N ARG A 105 21.49 -8.51 -15.10
CA ARG A 105 21.21 -9.92 -14.77
C ARG A 105 21.73 -10.36 -13.39
N ALA A 106 22.13 -9.44 -12.51
CA ALA A 106 22.69 -9.82 -11.21
C ALA A 106 22.11 -9.11 -9.97
N THR A 107 21.07 -8.29 -10.08
CA THR A 107 20.52 -7.62 -8.88
C THR A 107 19.03 -7.32 -9.04
N TYR A 108 18.19 -8.36 -9.06
CA TYR A 108 16.76 -8.16 -8.81
C TYR A 108 16.09 -9.44 -8.31
N SER A 109 15.93 -9.55 -7.00
CA SER A 109 14.97 -10.44 -6.34
C SER A 109 14.76 -9.94 -4.91
N GLY A 110 13.59 -9.30 -4.68
CA GLY A 110 13.00 -9.10 -3.35
C GLY A 110 13.17 -7.73 -2.70
N HIS A 111 12.20 -6.83 -2.90
CA HIS A 111 11.49 -6.04 -1.86
C HIS A 111 10.71 -4.86 -2.49
N ILE A 112 9.41 -5.05 -2.73
CA ILE A 112 8.44 -3.95 -2.96
C ILE A 112 7.62 -3.83 -1.66
N ILE A 113 8.21 -3.24 -0.62
CA ILE A 113 7.49 -2.83 0.62
C ILE A 113 8.02 -1.49 1.17
N ALA A 114 9.19 -0.98 0.75
CA ALA A 114 9.77 0.26 1.30
C ALA A 114 9.42 1.57 0.55
N GLU A 115 8.66 1.51 -0.55
CA GLU A 115 8.65 2.58 -1.56
C GLU A 115 7.77 3.81 -1.24
N ASN A 116 6.76 3.73 -0.35
CA ASN A 116 5.88 4.89 -0.08
C ASN A 116 6.47 5.89 0.94
N GLU A 117 7.21 5.41 1.94
CA GLU A 117 7.97 6.27 2.86
C GLU A 117 9.27 6.74 2.20
N GLN A 118 9.96 5.87 1.46
CA GLN A 118 11.09 6.26 0.61
C GLN A 118 10.70 7.32 -0.42
N MET A 119 9.54 7.25 -1.09
CA MET A 119 9.14 8.29 -2.05
C MET A 119 8.97 9.67 -1.41
N THR A 120 8.51 9.75 -0.15
CA THR A 120 8.35 11.03 0.56
C THR A 120 9.70 11.55 1.04
N GLU A 121 10.56 10.68 1.58
CA GLU A 121 11.93 11.02 1.97
C GLU A 121 12.83 11.34 0.75
N GLU A 122 12.67 10.63 -0.36
CA GLU A 122 13.37 10.83 -1.64
C GLU A 122 12.90 12.13 -2.30
N ALA A 123 11.60 12.45 -2.26
CA ALA A 123 11.10 13.74 -2.70
C ALA A 123 11.68 14.89 -1.85
N GLN A 124 11.74 14.74 -0.53
CA GLN A 124 12.39 15.71 0.37
C GLN A 124 13.91 15.82 0.09
N ARG A 125 14.61 14.69 -0.08
CA ARG A 125 16.03 14.62 -0.46
C ARG A 125 16.30 15.31 -1.79
N GLU A 126 15.42 15.15 -2.78
CA GLU A 126 15.55 15.77 -4.10
C GLU A 126 15.27 17.28 -4.05
N VAL A 127 14.31 17.73 -3.24
CA VAL A 127 14.08 19.17 -2.98
C VAL A 127 15.31 19.79 -2.32
N VAL A 128 15.84 19.17 -1.26
CA VAL A 128 17.05 19.65 -0.57
C VAL A 128 18.26 19.66 -1.51
N LYS A 129 18.43 18.64 -2.35
CA LYS A 129 19.49 18.57 -3.36
C LYS A 129 19.40 19.73 -4.36
N LYS A 130 18.23 20.00 -4.93
CA LYS A 130 18.00 21.13 -5.85
C LYS A 130 18.25 22.48 -5.21
N LEU A 131 17.93 22.63 -3.92
CA LEU A 131 18.21 23.87 -3.18
C LEU A 131 19.71 24.05 -2.91
N LEU A 132 20.38 22.97 -2.51
CA LEU A 132 21.81 22.98 -2.29
C LEU A 132 22.58 23.29 -3.59
N GLU A 133 22.10 22.87 -4.77
CA GLU A 133 22.73 23.16 -6.07
C GLU A 133 22.90 24.65 -6.37
N LYS A 134 22.14 25.54 -5.72
CA LYS A 134 22.33 27.01 -5.76
C LYS A 134 23.67 27.46 -5.15
N LEU A 135 24.38 26.58 -4.41
CA LEU A 135 25.64 26.85 -3.75
C LEU A 135 26.86 26.36 -4.55
N GLN A 136 27.95 27.13 -4.47
CA GLN A 136 29.28 26.69 -4.93
C GLN A 136 29.70 25.40 -4.20
N GLU A 137 30.50 24.57 -4.87
CA GLU A 137 30.82 23.21 -4.39
C GLU A 137 31.37 23.19 -2.96
N SER A 138 32.24 24.15 -2.65
CA SER A 138 32.89 24.30 -1.35
C SER A 138 31.94 24.73 -0.24
N ASP A 139 31.00 25.63 -0.51
CA ASP A 139 29.95 26.07 0.42
C ASP A 139 28.94 24.93 0.67
N ARG A 140 28.54 24.24 -0.41
CA ARG A 140 27.62 23.10 -0.41
C ARG A 140 28.13 21.91 0.40
N THR A 141 29.43 21.65 0.32
CA THR A 141 30.08 20.57 1.10
C THR A 141 30.09 20.89 2.59
N VAL A 142 30.41 22.14 2.96
CA VAL A 142 30.46 22.55 4.37
C VAL A 142 29.09 22.51 5.03
N ILE A 143 28.04 23.01 4.37
CA ILE A 143 26.68 23.00 4.93
C ILE A 143 26.13 21.56 5.08
N THR A 144 26.46 20.66 4.15
CA THR A 144 26.06 19.24 4.23
C THR A 144 26.77 18.52 5.36
N LEU A 145 28.08 18.71 5.53
CA LEU A 145 28.83 18.09 6.64
C LEU A 145 28.40 18.64 8.00
N TYR A 146 27.98 19.90 8.06
CA TYR A 146 27.52 20.53 9.29
C TYR A 146 26.12 20.02 9.71
N TYR A 147 25.15 20.00 8.79
CA TYR A 147 23.77 19.60 9.13
C TYR A 147 23.52 18.09 9.08
N LEU A 148 23.96 17.40 8.02
CA LEU A 148 23.77 15.95 7.88
C LEU A 148 24.88 15.17 8.61
N GLY A 149 26.13 15.61 8.44
CA GLY A 149 27.29 14.99 9.06
C GLY A 149 27.42 15.25 10.56
N GLY A 150 26.64 16.21 11.11
CA GLY A 150 26.65 16.57 12.53
C GLY A 150 28.00 17.10 13.04
N MET A 151 28.86 17.58 12.14
CA MET A 151 30.25 17.91 12.45
C MET A 151 30.41 19.35 12.97
N THR A 152 31.27 19.53 13.97
CA THR A 152 31.75 20.85 14.42
C THR A 152 32.68 21.51 13.39
N TYR A 153 32.94 22.81 13.53
CA TYR A 153 33.83 23.52 12.61
C TYR A 153 35.25 22.96 12.63
N GLU A 154 35.71 22.53 13.80
CA GLU A 154 37.02 21.92 14.04
C GLU A 154 37.09 20.54 13.39
N GLU A 155 36.02 19.74 13.46
CA GLU A 155 35.94 18.44 12.80
C GLU A 155 35.89 18.56 11.27
N ILE A 156 35.09 19.48 10.72
CA ILE A 156 35.04 19.74 9.27
C ILE A 156 36.41 20.26 8.79
N SER A 157 37.07 21.12 9.57
CA SER A 157 38.41 21.63 9.27
C SER A 157 39.44 20.49 9.16
N ASN A 158 39.47 19.58 10.14
CA ASN A 158 40.35 18.41 10.12
C ASN A 158 39.99 17.43 8.99
N PHE A 159 38.71 17.21 8.74
CA PHE A 159 38.22 16.27 7.73
C PHE A 159 38.51 16.74 6.30
N LEU A 160 38.34 18.03 6.02
CA LEU A 160 38.58 18.62 4.69
C LEU A 160 40.02 19.14 4.48
N GLY A 161 40.81 19.29 5.55
CA GLY A 161 42.17 19.83 5.49
C GLY A 161 42.23 21.34 5.20
N VAL A 162 41.25 22.12 5.67
CA VAL A 162 41.18 23.59 5.47
C VAL A 162 41.01 24.31 6.81
N SER A 163 41.40 25.58 6.91
CA SER A 163 41.33 26.32 8.18
C SER A 163 39.89 26.50 8.71
N VAL A 164 39.73 26.52 10.04
CA VAL A 164 38.43 26.77 10.71
C VAL A 164 37.81 28.10 10.25
N GLY A 165 38.63 29.12 9.99
CA GLY A 165 38.17 30.41 9.43
C GLY A 165 37.53 30.26 8.05
N ALA A 166 38.09 29.42 7.18
CA ALA A 166 37.51 29.12 5.87
C ALA A 166 36.17 28.38 5.99
N ILE A 167 36.03 27.47 6.96
CA ILE A 167 34.76 26.77 7.23
C ILE A 167 33.68 27.75 7.70
N LYS A 168 33.99 28.63 8.66
CA LYS A 168 33.05 29.66 9.15
C LYS A 168 32.58 30.57 8.03
N SER A 169 33.51 31.02 7.18
CA SER A 169 33.18 31.86 6.02
C SER A 169 32.28 31.12 5.01
N ARG A 170 32.61 29.87 4.64
CA ARG A 170 31.83 29.05 3.70
C ARG A 170 30.42 28.76 4.22
N LEU A 171 30.28 28.42 5.49
CA LEU A 171 28.97 28.17 6.10
C LEU A 171 28.14 29.46 6.18
N HIS A 172 28.75 30.59 6.56
CA HIS A 172 28.07 31.88 6.58
C HIS A 172 27.54 32.26 5.19
N ARG A 173 28.36 32.11 4.14
CA ARG A 173 27.93 32.35 2.75
C ARG A 173 26.82 31.39 2.31
N ALA A 174 26.91 30.12 2.68
CA ALA A 174 25.87 29.12 2.39
C ALA A 174 24.52 29.52 3.02
N ARG A 175 24.52 29.91 4.30
CA ARG A 175 23.32 30.38 5.02
C ARG A 175 22.75 31.67 4.44
N GLN A 176 23.61 32.64 4.08
CA GLN A 176 23.15 33.89 3.47
C GLN A 176 22.50 33.67 2.10
N ARG A 177 23.07 32.78 1.27
CA ARG A 177 22.52 32.46 -0.06
C ARG A 177 21.22 31.65 -0.01
N LEU A 178 21.01 30.91 1.07
CA LEU A 178 19.81 30.09 1.30
C LEU A 178 18.94 30.66 2.42
N LYS A 179 19.00 31.96 2.70
CA LYS A 179 18.39 32.56 3.91
C LYS A 179 16.91 32.23 4.11
N LYS A 180 16.14 32.08 3.02
CA LYS A 180 14.71 31.73 3.08
C LYS A 180 14.50 30.23 3.28
N GLU A 181 15.36 29.40 2.69
CA GLU A 181 15.23 27.94 2.67
C GLU A 181 16.05 27.22 3.77
N GLU A 182 16.92 27.95 4.48
CA GLU A 182 17.85 27.41 5.49
C GLU A 182 17.17 26.69 6.67
N PRO A 183 16.05 27.18 7.23
CA PRO A 183 15.32 26.46 8.29
C PRO A 183 14.83 25.08 7.82
N MET A 184 14.26 25.02 6.62
CA MET A 184 13.76 23.79 6.01
C MET A 184 14.90 22.82 5.66
N ILE A 185 16.01 23.32 5.12
CA ILE A 185 17.19 22.51 4.80
C ILE A 185 17.82 21.95 6.08
N ARG A 186 17.87 22.74 7.15
CA ARG A 186 18.36 22.29 8.46
C ARG A 186 17.48 21.19 9.04
N GLU A 187 16.17 21.36 8.99
CA GLU A 187 15.19 20.38 9.48
C GLU A 187 15.25 19.09 8.65
N ALA A 188 15.21 19.19 7.32
CA ALA A 188 15.27 18.04 6.43
C ALA A 188 16.60 17.26 6.55
N LEU A 189 17.75 17.95 6.54
CA LEU A 189 19.05 17.30 6.73
C LEU A 189 19.26 16.75 8.14
N GLY A 190 18.59 17.31 9.15
CA GLY A 190 18.58 16.79 10.51
C GLY A 190 17.77 15.50 10.66
N ASN A 191 16.72 15.34 9.87
CA ASN A 191 15.80 14.20 9.89
C ASN A 191 16.24 13.04 8.98
N PHE A 192 17.22 13.24 8.09
CA PHE A 192 17.75 12.15 7.27
C PHE A 192 18.49 11.13 8.15
N GLN A 193 17.85 9.99 8.38
CA GLN A 193 18.44 8.87 9.08
C GLN A 193 19.28 8.02 8.12
N ILE A 194 20.50 7.70 8.54
CA ILE A 194 21.29 6.63 7.92
C ILE A 194 20.72 5.32 8.44
N THR A 195 20.64 4.30 7.58
CA THR A 195 20.11 2.98 7.94
C THR A 195 20.65 2.52 9.30
N PRO A 196 19.77 2.19 10.28
CA PRO A 196 20.18 1.89 11.66
C PRO A 196 21.21 0.76 11.77
N HIS A 197 21.21 -0.16 10.81
CA HIS A 197 22.09 -1.33 10.75
C HIS A 197 23.40 -1.12 9.96
N LEU A 198 23.72 0.09 9.48
CA LEU A 198 24.92 0.31 8.64
C LEU A 198 26.22 -0.13 9.33
N THR A 199 26.39 0.20 10.61
CA THR A 199 27.57 -0.23 11.38
C THR A 199 27.63 -1.76 11.48
N GLU A 200 26.52 -2.42 11.76
CA GLU A 200 26.43 -3.88 11.89
C GLU A 200 26.72 -4.58 10.56
N ASN A 201 26.21 -4.02 9.46
CA ASN A 201 26.47 -4.49 8.10
C ASN A 201 27.96 -4.40 7.75
N ILE A 202 28.61 -3.27 8.04
CA ILE A 202 30.06 -3.09 7.85
C ILE A 202 30.84 -4.11 8.69
N MET A 203 30.52 -4.27 9.97
CA MET A 203 31.23 -5.20 10.86
C MET A 203 31.02 -6.66 10.46
N ARG A 204 29.83 -7.02 9.97
CA ARG A 204 29.54 -8.36 9.42
C ARG A 204 30.38 -8.65 8.19
N GLU A 205 30.52 -7.71 7.26
CA GLU A 205 31.39 -7.89 6.10
C GLU A 205 32.88 -7.99 6.49
N ILE A 206 33.32 -7.22 7.49
CA ILE A 206 34.68 -7.36 8.05
C ILE A 206 34.92 -8.77 8.61
N SER A 207 33.93 -9.34 9.31
CA SER A 207 34.05 -10.71 9.83
C SER A 207 34.19 -11.76 8.73
N ARG A 208 33.57 -11.54 7.56
CA ARG A 208 33.65 -12.42 6.37
C ARG A 208 34.98 -12.30 5.64
N LEU A 209 35.68 -11.17 5.78
CA LEU A 209 37.00 -10.96 5.18
C LEU A 209 38.12 -11.72 5.92
N LYS A 210 37.86 -12.29 7.11
CA LYS A 210 38.82 -13.14 7.81
C LYS A 210 38.74 -14.59 7.31
N PRO A 211 39.84 -15.18 6.81
CA PRO A 211 39.88 -16.63 6.62
C PRO A 211 39.74 -17.32 7.98
N VAL A 212 38.77 -18.24 8.10
CA VAL A 212 38.60 -19.10 9.29
C VAL A 212 39.92 -19.83 9.53
N ALA A 213 40.55 -19.60 10.69
CA ALA A 213 41.70 -20.37 11.10
C ALA A 213 41.26 -21.83 11.35
N LEU A 214 41.80 -22.77 10.56
CA LEU A 214 41.61 -24.21 10.75
C LEU A 214 42.18 -24.63 12.12
N SER A 215 41.32 -24.81 13.11
CA SER A 215 41.66 -25.54 14.35
C SER A 215 41.77 -27.03 14.04
N GLY A 216 42.94 -27.60 14.32
CA GLY A 216 43.32 -28.93 13.87
C GLY A 216 42.59 -30.11 14.51
N ASN A 217 42.56 -31.21 13.77
CA ASN A 217 43.17 -32.48 14.18
C ASN A 217 43.21 -33.44 12.98
N LYS A 218 44.39 -34.01 12.70
CA LYS A 218 44.59 -35.11 11.74
C LYS A 218 44.09 -36.43 12.37
N PRO A 219 43.79 -37.46 11.55
CA PRO A 219 44.83 -38.44 11.29
C PRO A 219 45.01 -38.84 9.81
N LEU A 220 46.19 -39.39 9.55
CA LEU A 220 46.76 -39.87 8.28
C LEU A 220 46.00 -41.06 7.67
N VAL A 221 46.04 -41.18 6.32
CA VAL A 221 46.49 -42.35 5.52
C VAL A 221 46.40 -42.02 4.00
N PRO A 222 47.24 -42.62 3.13
CA PRO A 222 47.93 -41.94 2.02
C PRO A 222 47.35 -42.17 0.61
N TRP A 223 47.90 -41.39 -0.32
CA TRP A 223 47.48 -41.13 -1.69
C TRP A 223 47.51 -42.34 -2.64
N ALA A 224 46.47 -42.45 -3.47
CA ALA A 224 46.56 -43.05 -4.80
C ALA A 224 45.54 -42.40 -5.76
N ILE A 225 46.07 -41.82 -6.84
CA ILE A 225 45.42 -41.43 -8.11
C ILE A 225 44.58 -40.14 -8.07
N GLY A 226 45.03 -39.12 -8.80
CA GLY A 226 44.17 -37.99 -9.19
C GLY A 226 44.88 -36.67 -9.40
N VAL A 227 45.82 -36.61 -10.34
CA VAL A 227 46.29 -35.34 -10.92
C VAL A 227 45.08 -34.65 -11.60
N SER A 228 44.96 -33.33 -11.38
CA SER A 228 44.12 -32.38 -12.13
C SER A 228 42.62 -32.28 -11.83
N THR A 229 42.27 -31.59 -10.75
CA THR A 229 40.97 -30.87 -10.59
C THR A 229 41.15 -29.43 -10.11
N LEU A 230 42.08 -28.70 -10.70
CA LEU A 230 42.14 -27.22 -10.58
C LEU A 230 42.09 -26.49 -11.93
N ALA A 231 42.01 -27.22 -13.05
CA ALA A 231 41.97 -26.64 -14.40
C ALA A 231 40.56 -26.52 -15.02
N VAL A 232 39.52 -27.10 -14.41
CA VAL A 232 38.17 -27.14 -15.01
C VAL A 232 37.33 -25.90 -14.64
N VAL A 233 37.61 -25.24 -13.52
CA VAL A 233 36.86 -24.03 -13.11
C VAL A 233 37.30 -22.79 -13.91
N PHE A 234 38.55 -22.74 -14.40
CA PHE A 234 39.07 -21.61 -15.18
C PHE A 234 38.72 -21.66 -16.68
N LEU A 235 38.22 -22.79 -17.21
CA LEU A 235 37.87 -22.94 -18.63
C LEU A 235 36.39 -22.70 -18.95
N ILE A 236 35.52 -22.55 -17.94
CA ILE A 236 34.07 -22.30 -18.15
C ILE A 236 33.73 -20.81 -18.25
N LEU A 237 34.64 -19.90 -17.89
CA LEU A 237 34.42 -18.44 -17.95
C LEU A 237 35.21 -17.78 -19.10
N GLY A 238 35.08 -18.34 -20.30
CA GLY A 238 35.68 -17.76 -21.51
C GLY A 238 35.29 -16.30 -21.73
N VAL A 239 36.19 -15.39 -21.35
CA VAL A 239 36.34 -14.06 -21.94
C VAL A 239 37.85 -13.80 -22.06
N GLY A 240 38.27 -13.52 -23.29
CA GLY A 240 39.65 -13.57 -23.75
C GLY A 240 40.58 -12.54 -23.14
N THR A 241 41.85 -12.96 -23.11
CA THR A 241 43.04 -12.20 -22.77
C THR A 241 43.45 -11.26 -23.89
N GLU A 242 43.14 -9.98 -23.76
CA GLU A 242 44.05 -8.88 -24.11
C GLU A 242 43.94 -7.87 -22.96
N TYR A 243 45.04 -7.20 -22.58
CA TYR A 243 45.20 -6.29 -21.43
C TYR A 243 45.76 -6.86 -20.11
N LEU A 244 46.86 -7.62 -20.18
CA LEU A 244 47.78 -7.76 -19.03
C LEU A 244 49.25 -7.61 -19.43
N SER A 245 49.59 -6.49 -20.08
CA SER A 245 50.99 -6.08 -20.23
C SER A 245 51.16 -4.57 -20.13
N ARG A 246 50.83 -3.97 -18.97
CA ARG A 246 51.29 -2.60 -18.66
C ARG A 246 51.13 -2.15 -17.21
N PHE A 247 51.38 -2.99 -16.20
CA PHE A 247 51.50 -2.47 -14.82
C PHE A 247 52.58 -3.20 -14.01
N GLN A 248 53.83 -2.82 -14.25
CA GLN A 248 54.87 -2.79 -13.23
C GLN A 248 55.60 -1.45 -13.34
N LYS A 249 55.13 -0.44 -12.59
CA LYS A 249 55.98 0.58 -11.95
C LYS A 249 55.28 1.10 -10.68
N PRO A 250 55.96 1.16 -9.53
CA PRO A 250 55.40 1.77 -8.32
C PRO A 250 55.38 3.30 -8.47
N TYR A 251 54.28 3.94 -8.07
CA TYR A 251 54.17 5.39 -7.98
C TYR A 251 54.91 5.90 -6.73
N SER A 252 55.73 6.93 -6.93
CA SER A 252 56.46 7.69 -5.89
C SER A 252 55.57 8.79 -5.29
N PHE A 253 55.75 9.11 -4.01
CA PHE A 253 54.98 10.10 -3.26
C PHE A 253 55.56 11.53 -3.28
N ASP A 254 56.61 11.80 -4.07
CA ASP A 254 57.28 13.12 -4.09
C ASP A 254 57.04 13.87 -5.41
N ALA A 255 55.83 14.37 -5.64
CA ALA A 255 55.57 15.33 -6.71
C ALA A 255 54.79 16.55 -6.18
N THR A 256 55.50 17.67 -6.05
CA THR A 256 54.98 19.00 -5.78
C THR A 256 54.21 19.53 -6.99
N SER A 257 52.93 19.87 -6.82
CA SER A 257 52.14 20.59 -7.84
C SER A 257 52.15 22.08 -7.52
N GLU A 258 52.64 22.89 -8.46
CA GLU A 258 52.56 24.35 -8.45
C GLU A 258 51.11 24.84 -8.46
N MET A 259 50.87 25.99 -7.81
CA MET A 259 49.62 26.75 -7.83
C MET A 259 49.59 27.65 -9.06
N THR A 260 48.62 27.47 -9.94
CA THR A 260 48.22 28.51 -10.91
C THR A 260 47.04 29.28 -10.31
N ILE A 261 47.29 30.54 -9.97
CA ILE A 261 46.28 31.51 -9.52
C ILE A 261 45.80 32.27 -10.76
N ASP A 262 44.50 32.23 -11.04
CA ASP A 262 43.84 33.28 -11.83
C ASP A 262 43.00 34.14 -10.88
N ILE A 263 43.43 35.40 -10.73
CA ILE A 263 42.70 36.47 -10.03
C ILE A 263 41.80 37.14 -11.06
N ILE A 264 40.50 37.23 -10.77
CA ILE A 264 39.64 38.28 -11.32
C ILE A 264 39.00 38.98 -10.12
N GLU A 265 39.53 40.17 -9.82
CA GLU A 265 38.89 41.15 -8.94
C GLU A 265 37.81 41.89 -9.73
N THR A 266 36.65 42.11 -9.11
CA THR A 266 35.91 43.37 -9.27
C THR A 266 35.18 43.72 -7.96
N PRO A 267 35.13 45.01 -7.58
CA PRO A 267 34.76 45.45 -6.25
C PRO A 267 33.27 45.78 -6.13
N ILE A 268 32.67 45.52 -4.97
CA ILE A 268 31.45 46.22 -4.56
C ILE A 268 31.79 46.97 -3.27
N VAL A 269 31.85 48.29 -3.40
CA VAL A 269 31.78 49.24 -2.29
C VAL A 269 30.30 49.45 -1.97
N LEU A 270 29.93 49.37 -0.70
CA LEU A 270 28.92 50.25 -0.12
C LEU A 270 29.12 50.32 1.39
N ASP A 271 29.49 51.52 1.81
CA ASP A 271 29.55 52.06 3.16
C ASP A 271 28.16 52.05 3.81
N LEU A 272 28.10 51.76 5.12
CA LEU A 272 27.54 52.69 6.12
C LEU A 272 27.58 52.09 7.53
N GLU A 273 28.06 52.95 8.43
CA GLU A 273 28.30 52.76 9.86
C GLU A 273 27.01 52.74 10.70
N SER A 274 27.05 52.02 11.85
CA SER A 274 27.03 52.62 13.21
C SER A 274 26.31 51.77 14.28
N LYS A 275 27.15 51.14 15.13
CA LYS A 275 27.19 51.05 16.61
C LYS A 275 25.98 50.62 17.50
N PRO A 276 26.30 50.11 18.73
CA PRO A 276 25.51 49.12 19.47
C PRO A 276 24.88 49.68 20.77
N ASP A 277 24.15 48.83 21.51
CA ASP A 277 24.14 48.71 22.99
C ASP A 277 23.00 47.77 23.45
N VAL A 278 22.88 47.21 24.65
CA VAL A 278 23.76 46.73 25.73
C VAL A 278 22.88 45.80 26.58
N ARG A 279 23.43 44.62 26.89
CA ARG A 279 23.33 43.81 28.13
C ARG A 279 22.61 44.44 29.36
N THR A 280 21.77 43.65 30.03
CA THR A 280 21.86 43.45 31.50
C THR A 280 21.14 42.16 31.95
N GLN A 281 21.91 41.30 32.60
CA GLN A 281 21.46 40.23 33.52
C GLN A 281 21.37 40.79 34.94
N LEU A 282 20.58 40.13 35.80
CA LEU A 282 20.79 39.78 37.22
C LEU A 282 19.39 39.55 37.84
N GLY A 283 19.12 38.61 38.75
CA GLY A 283 19.97 37.74 39.57
C GLY A 283 19.09 37.24 40.74
N SER A 284 19.33 35.99 41.17
CA SER A 284 18.64 35.24 42.23
C SER A 284 18.67 35.88 43.62
N THR A 285 17.86 35.39 44.58
CA THR A 285 18.37 34.76 45.84
C THR A 285 17.27 34.18 46.76
N ALA A 286 17.61 33.01 47.33
CA ALA A 286 17.40 32.54 48.72
C ALA A 286 16.06 31.92 49.22
N ALA A 287 16.19 30.66 49.68
CA ALA A 287 15.33 29.88 50.60
C ALA A 287 15.56 30.32 52.09
N PRO A 288 15.00 29.73 53.20
CA PRO A 288 14.86 28.28 53.50
C PRO A 288 13.71 27.77 54.45
N SER A 289 13.68 26.44 54.68
CA SER A 289 13.19 25.64 55.85
C SER A 289 11.65 25.51 56.07
N GLU A 290 11.04 24.43 56.59
CA GLU A 290 11.44 23.10 57.09
C GLU A 290 10.16 22.23 57.31
N ASN A 291 10.32 20.91 57.24
CA ASN A 291 9.63 19.81 57.94
C ASN A 291 8.22 19.27 57.57
N ASP A 292 8.29 17.96 57.23
CA ASP A 292 7.57 16.79 57.74
C ASP A 292 6.05 16.64 57.58
N GLY A 293 5.66 15.47 57.05
CA GLY A 293 4.37 14.86 57.34
C GLY A 293 3.80 14.06 56.18
N ALA A 294 3.90 12.74 56.28
CA ALA A 294 3.48 11.80 55.25
C ALA A 294 1.96 11.54 55.19
N SER A 295 1.57 11.01 54.02
CA SER A 295 0.51 10.00 53.78
C SER A 295 -0.94 10.44 53.47
N GLN A 296 -1.40 9.89 52.35
CA GLN A 296 -2.76 9.43 52.00
C GLN A 296 -3.73 10.39 51.26
N GLN A 297 -3.74 10.21 49.94
CA GLN A 297 -4.91 10.21 49.03
C GLN A 297 -5.74 8.91 49.21
N PRO A 298 -6.90 8.74 48.52
CA PRO A 298 -8.02 9.67 48.35
C PRO A 298 -9.37 8.92 48.50
N ASP A 299 -10.48 9.64 48.47
CA ASP A 299 -11.70 9.18 47.81
C ASP A 299 -12.60 10.39 47.65
N GLU A 300 -13.08 10.65 46.42
CA GLU A 300 -14.48 11.04 46.22
C GLU A 300 -14.91 11.04 44.76
N VAL A 301 -16.16 10.61 44.61
CA VAL A 301 -16.92 10.40 43.39
C VAL A 301 -18.10 11.37 43.40
N LEU A 302 -18.35 11.99 42.23
CA LEU A 302 -19.60 12.58 41.71
C LEU A 302 -20.21 13.87 42.33
N PHE A 303 -20.02 14.95 41.57
CA PHE A 303 -20.99 15.88 40.95
C PHE A 303 -21.98 16.79 41.71
N ALA A 304 -22.00 18.03 41.17
CA ALA A 304 -23.00 19.12 41.18
C ALA A 304 -23.04 20.01 42.45
N ALA A 305 -23.12 21.34 42.39
CA ALA A 305 -23.17 22.35 41.32
C ALA A 305 -22.89 23.74 41.95
N ALA A 306 -22.47 24.73 41.14
CA ALA A 306 -23.01 26.11 41.07
C ALA A 306 -21.96 27.12 40.56
N GLN A 307 -22.48 28.09 39.81
CA GLN A 307 -21.85 29.08 38.94
C GLN A 307 -21.03 30.17 39.66
N THR A 308 -20.05 30.78 38.99
CA THR A 308 -20.15 32.13 38.37
C THR A 308 -18.86 32.56 37.68
N ASP A 309 -19.03 33.08 36.45
CA ASP A 309 -18.35 34.17 35.75
C ASP A 309 -16.82 34.18 35.53
N GLY A 310 -16.44 34.22 34.25
CA GLY A 310 -15.27 34.98 33.78
C GLY A 310 -14.16 34.20 33.10
N GLU A 311 -14.43 33.66 31.91
CA GLU A 311 -13.57 33.60 30.71
C GLU A 311 -14.17 32.52 29.78
N ASP A 312 -14.90 32.98 28.76
CA ASP A 312 -15.46 32.13 27.71
C ASP A 312 -14.31 31.54 26.87
N VAL A 313 -13.81 30.39 27.29
CA VAL A 313 -13.17 29.43 26.39
C VAL A 313 -14.26 28.43 26.00
N SER A 314 -15.03 28.76 24.96
CA SER A 314 -15.98 27.80 24.37
C SER A 314 -15.22 26.77 23.52
N ILE A 315 -15.00 25.61 24.13
CA ILE A 315 -14.81 24.23 23.62
C ILE A 315 -14.92 24.05 22.07
N PRO A 316 -14.01 23.32 21.38
CA PRO A 316 -14.38 22.66 20.13
C PRO A 316 -15.05 21.33 20.49
N LYS A 317 -16.38 21.32 20.45
CA LYS A 317 -17.17 20.08 20.50
C LYS A 317 -17.40 19.59 19.08
N GLN A 318 -16.33 19.28 18.35
CA GLN A 318 -16.44 18.75 17.00
C GLN A 318 -16.48 17.22 17.07
N GLN A 319 -17.64 16.64 16.71
CA GLN A 319 -17.80 15.20 16.56
C GLN A 319 -18.50 14.95 15.23
N TRP A 320 -17.70 14.66 14.20
CA TRP A 320 -18.22 14.04 12.98
C TRP A 320 -19.06 12.82 13.35
N ILE A 321 -20.29 12.77 12.87
CA ILE A 321 -21.22 11.69 13.16
C ILE A 321 -21.04 10.62 12.09
N GLN A 322 -20.71 9.41 12.55
CA GLN A 322 -20.62 8.23 11.70
C GLN A 322 -22.02 7.84 11.22
N ALA A 323 -22.21 7.78 9.89
CA ALA A 323 -23.42 7.21 9.32
C ALA A 323 -23.53 5.73 9.69
N GLY A 324 -24.76 5.22 9.79
CA GLY A 324 -25.04 3.81 10.01
C GLY A 324 -24.36 2.93 8.96
N PRO A 325 -24.03 1.68 9.31
CA PRO A 325 -23.26 0.79 8.44
C PRO A 325 -24.00 0.49 7.13
N ILE A 326 -23.28 0.59 6.01
CA ILE A 326 -23.84 0.36 4.67
C ILE A 326 -24.10 -1.13 4.40
N LYS A 327 -23.31 -2.01 5.04
CA LYS A 327 -23.45 -3.47 5.01
C LYS A 327 -22.99 -4.08 6.33
N GLY A 328 -23.21 -5.39 6.47
CA GLY A 328 -22.48 -6.17 7.45
C GLY A 328 -20.97 -6.08 7.23
N SER A 329 -20.23 -6.29 8.30
CA SER A 329 -18.81 -5.94 8.32
C SER A 329 -17.93 -7.03 7.72
N ARG A 330 -16.94 -6.63 6.91
CA ARG A 330 -16.01 -7.56 6.27
C ARG A 330 -14.98 -8.08 7.28
N ALA A 331 -15.30 -9.21 7.91
CA ALA A 331 -14.38 -9.91 8.80
C ALA A 331 -13.29 -10.65 8.00
N LYS A 332 -12.02 -10.29 8.20
CA LYS A 332 -10.84 -11.02 7.68
C LYS A 332 -10.31 -12.07 8.66
N GLY A 333 -10.60 -11.91 9.95
CA GLY A 333 -10.35 -12.89 11.01
C GLY A 333 -11.58 -13.03 11.90
N LEU A 334 -11.84 -14.25 12.38
CA LEU A 334 -12.91 -14.54 13.33
C LEU A 334 -12.35 -15.50 14.39
N LEU A 335 -12.55 -15.16 15.67
CA LEU A 335 -12.22 -16.00 16.81
C LEU A 335 -13.40 -16.04 17.76
N ALA A 336 -13.81 -17.24 18.12
CA ALA A 336 -14.76 -17.50 19.18
C ALA A 336 -14.02 -18.10 20.37
N THR A 337 -14.24 -17.56 21.55
CA THR A 337 -13.70 -18.13 22.80
C THR A 337 -14.71 -19.13 23.38
N PHE A 338 -14.21 -20.05 24.20
CA PHE A 338 -15.07 -21.01 24.92
C PHE A 338 -16.05 -20.33 25.88
N GLU A 339 -15.76 -19.10 26.29
CA GLU A 339 -16.60 -18.26 27.15
C GLU A 339 -17.71 -17.53 26.37
N GLY A 340 -17.82 -17.76 25.06
CA GLY A 340 -18.84 -17.15 24.20
C GLY A 340 -18.51 -15.74 23.72
N GLU A 341 -17.28 -15.27 23.94
CA GLU A 341 -16.79 -14.00 23.38
C GLU A 341 -16.41 -14.20 21.92
N LEU A 342 -16.69 -13.20 21.09
CA LEU A 342 -16.38 -13.25 19.68
C LEU A 342 -15.52 -12.05 19.29
N TYR A 343 -14.36 -12.31 18.71
CA TYR A 343 -13.45 -11.32 18.17
C TYR A 343 -13.46 -11.41 16.66
N THR A 344 -13.37 -10.26 16.04
CA THR A 344 -13.26 -10.17 14.59
C THR A 344 -12.22 -9.13 14.23
N PHE A 345 -11.48 -9.42 13.18
CA PHE A 345 -10.49 -8.53 12.62
C PHE A 345 -10.98 -8.04 11.27
N ALA A 346 -11.25 -6.75 11.17
CA ALA A 346 -11.78 -6.10 9.98
C ALA A 346 -10.96 -4.84 9.71
N ASP A 347 -10.44 -4.71 8.49
CA ASP A 347 -9.63 -3.58 8.03
C ASP A 347 -8.58 -3.07 9.05
N MET A 348 -7.69 -3.98 9.50
CA MET A 348 -6.63 -3.66 10.48
C MET A 348 -7.11 -3.35 11.89
N GLN A 349 -8.41 -3.45 12.16
CA GLN A 349 -8.97 -3.19 13.48
C GLN A 349 -9.52 -4.47 14.09
N VAL A 350 -9.34 -4.60 15.39
CA VAL A 350 -9.92 -5.67 16.20
C VAL A 350 -11.18 -5.15 16.86
N TYR A 351 -12.24 -5.95 16.76
CA TYR A 351 -13.53 -5.69 17.39
C TYR A 351 -13.92 -6.84 18.30
N LYS A 352 -14.48 -6.50 19.47
CA LYS A 352 -15.16 -7.45 20.36
C LYS A 352 -16.65 -7.38 20.09
N LEU A 353 -17.24 -8.49 19.68
CA LEU A 353 -18.67 -8.63 19.48
C LEU A 353 -19.31 -9.11 20.78
N GLY A 354 -20.46 -8.51 21.13
CA GLY A 354 -21.29 -8.99 22.23
C GLY A 354 -21.79 -10.42 21.99
N VAL A 355 -22.30 -11.08 23.03
CA VAL A 355 -22.83 -12.47 22.96
C VAL A 355 -24.00 -12.59 21.96
N ASP A 356 -24.75 -11.50 21.75
CA ASP A 356 -25.79 -11.41 20.74
C ASP A 356 -25.26 -11.19 19.32
N GLY A 357 -23.96 -10.88 19.17
CA GLY A 357 -23.26 -10.73 17.91
C GLY A 357 -23.79 -9.61 17.03
N LYS A 358 -24.51 -8.62 17.57
CA LYS A 358 -25.17 -7.57 16.78
C LYS A 358 -24.41 -6.25 16.74
N GLU A 359 -23.63 -5.97 17.78
CA GLU A 359 -22.80 -4.77 17.89
C GLU A 359 -21.37 -5.17 18.23
N GLY A 360 -20.42 -4.63 17.46
CA GLY A 360 -18.99 -4.79 17.68
C GLY A 360 -18.39 -3.53 18.27
N ARG A 361 -17.74 -3.66 19.43
CA ARG A 361 -16.96 -2.59 20.03
C ARG A 361 -15.55 -2.63 19.46
N HIS A 362 -15.11 -1.51 18.88
CA HIS A 362 -13.71 -1.33 18.50
C HIS A 362 -12.81 -1.50 19.73
N ILE A 363 -11.76 -2.31 19.59
CA ILE A 363 -10.77 -2.54 20.66
C ILE A 363 -9.45 -1.84 20.31
N PHE A 364 -8.93 -2.09 19.10
CA PHE A 364 -7.58 -1.69 18.73
C PHE A 364 -7.41 -1.52 17.22
N ASP A 365 -6.54 -0.59 16.83
CA ASP A 365 -6.22 -0.29 15.43
C ASP A 365 -4.74 -0.57 15.16
N PHE A 366 -4.46 -1.53 14.28
CA PHE A 366 -3.11 -1.90 13.86
C PHE A 366 -2.57 -1.03 12.70
N ARG A 367 -3.37 -0.15 12.08
CA ARG A 367 -2.91 0.70 10.97
C ARG A 367 -1.70 1.58 11.33
N PRO A 368 -1.58 2.15 12.54
CA PRO A 368 -0.40 2.93 12.91
C PRO A 368 0.88 2.08 13.05
N LEU A 369 0.73 0.76 13.23
CA LEU A 369 1.83 -0.16 13.51
C LEU A 369 2.30 -0.92 12.27
N VAL A 370 1.47 -1.00 11.21
CA VAL A 370 1.70 -1.88 10.07
C VAL A 370 1.34 -1.16 8.77
N ASN A 371 2.35 -0.93 7.93
CA ASN A 371 2.25 -0.17 6.67
C ASN A 371 1.64 -0.94 5.48
N SER A 372 1.12 -2.15 5.69
CA SER A 372 0.60 -3.00 4.61
C SER A 372 -0.76 -3.62 4.91
N ARG A 373 -1.54 -3.88 3.85
CA ARG A 373 -2.86 -4.52 3.91
C ARG A 373 -2.67 -6.03 4.18
N PRO A 374 -3.04 -6.60 5.34
CA PRO A 374 -2.83 -8.00 5.59
C PRO A 374 -3.90 -8.83 4.87
N PRO A 375 -3.53 -9.97 4.28
CA PRO A 375 -4.48 -10.81 3.56
C PRO A 375 -5.20 -11.82 4.47
N ALA A 376 -4.66 -12.15 5.65
CA ALA A 376 -5.33 -12.91 6.71
C ALA A 376 -4.66 -12.68 8.08
N ALA A 377 -5.43 -12.70 9.17
CA ALA A 377 -4.93 -12.57 10.54
C ALA A 377 -5.61 -13.59 11.45
N PRO A 378 -5.07 -14.82 11.60
CA PRO A 378 -5.60 -15.80 12.54
C PRO A 378 -5.52 -15.27 13.97
N LEU A 379 -6.65 -15.29 14.67
CA LEU A 379 -6.74 -15.01 16.11
C LEU A 379 -6.94 -16.33 16.87
N ALA A 380 -6.31 -16.44 18.03
CA ALA A 380 -6.52 -17.54 18.97
C ALA A 380 -6.46 -17.03 20.41
N LYS A 381 -7.18 -17.65 21.34
CA LYS A 381 -7.07 -17.39 22.78
C LYS A 381 -6.44 -18.61 23.43
N TRP A 382 -5.44 -18.42 24.27
CA TRP A 382 -4.88 -19.47 25.12
C TRP A 382 -4.76 -18.94 26.53
N LYS A 383 -5.43 -19.61 27.47
CA LYS A 383 -5.65 -19.12 28.83
C LYS A 383 -6.28 -17.71 28.77
N ASP A 384 -5.75 -16.75 29.51
CA ASP A 384 -6.24 -15.37 29.56
C ASP A 384 -5.56 -14.44 28.54
N THR A 385 -4.81 -15.00 27.57
CA THR A 385 -4.05 -14.24 26.58
C THR A 385 -4.63 -14.43 25.18
N LEU A 386 -4.92 -13.32 24.50
CA LEU A 386 -5.25 -13.30 23.08
C LEU A 386 -3.96 -13.27 22.26
N TYR A 387 -3.91 -14.06 21.20
CA TYR A 387 -2.82 -14.09 20.24
C TYR A 387 -3.35 -13.78 18.84
N ILE A 388 -2.59 -13.00 18.08
CA ILE A 388 -2.85 -12.74 16.67
C ILE A 388 -1.56 -12.95 15.87
N MET A 389 -1.68 -13.62 14.74
CA MET A 389 -0.60 -13.74 13.76
C MET A 389 -0.83 -12.72 12.65
N LEU A 390 -0.05 -11.64 12.64
CA LEU A 390 -0.08 -10.59 11.62
C LEU A 390 1.14 -10.73 10.72
N ALA A 391 0.92 -11.07 9.45
CA ALA A 391 1.99 -11.44 8.53
C ALA A 391 2.88 -12.56 9.13
N ASN A 392 4.09 -12.26 9.59
CA ASN A 392 5.00 -13.19 10.25
C ASN A 392 5.24 -12.88 11.74
N GLU A 393 4.47 -11.95 12.32
CA GLU A 393 4.60 -11.51 13.70
C GLU A 393 3.49 -12.11 14.57
N LEU A 394 3.91 -12.77 15.66
CA LEU A 394 3.01 -13.21 16.71
C LEU A 394 2.93 -12.13 17.78
N LEU A 395 1.72 -11.57 17.96
CA LEU A 395 1.43 -10.58 18.98
C LEU A 395 0.52 -11.18 20.05
N ALA A 396 0.71 -10.78 21.30
CA ALA A 396 -0.08 -11.23 22.44
C ALA A 396 -0.70 -10.05 23.19
N SER A 397 -1.91 -10.25 23.69
CA SER A 397 -2.63 -9.28 24.51
C SER A 397 -3.13 -9.96 25.78
N LYS A 398 -2.83 -9.35 26.94
CA LYS A 398 -3.24 -9.80 28.27
C LYS A 398 -4.41 -9.00 28.85
N ASP A 399 -4.91 -8.02 28.10
CA ASP A 399 -5.92 -7.05 28.53
C ASP A 399 -7.12 -7.00 27.56
N ASP A 400 -7.45 -8.17 27.01
CA ASP A 400 -8.62 -8.35 26.15
C ASP A 400 -8.52 -7.62 24.80
N GLY A 401 -7.31 -7.51 24.27
CA GLY A 401 -7.01 -6.94 22.96
C GLY A 401 -6.77 -5.43 22.97
N GLN A 402 -6.75 -4.79 24.13
CA GLN A 402 -6.55 -3.33 24.26
C GLN A 402 -5.11 -2.92 24.01
N THR A 403 -4.15 -3.75 24.41
CA THR A 403 -2.74 -3.59 24.09
C THR A 403 -2.16 -4.89 23.57
N TRP A 404 -1.16 -4.79 22.69
CA TRP A 404 -0.53 -5.92 22.02
C TRP A 404 0.98 -5.82 22.12
N ASP A 405 1.60 -6.85 22.66
CA ASP A 405 3.05 -7.01 22.75
C ASP A 405 3.55 -7.98 21.69
N LEU A 406 4.65 -7.65 21.02
CA LEU A 406 5.33 -8.58 20.11
C LEU A 406 5.96 -9.72 20.91
N VAL A 407 5.53 -10.96 20.62
CA VAL A 407 6.10 -12.18 21.21
C VAL A 407 7.27 -12.67 20.37
N HIS A 408 7.08 -12.78 19.05
CA HIS A 408 8.08 -13.32 18.15
C HIS A 408 7.84 -12.89 16.69
N THR A 409 8.92 -12.84 15.91
CA THR A 409 8.88 -12.63 14.45
C THR A 409 9.47 -13.86 13.76
N LEU A 410 8.66 -14.60 13.01
CA LEU A 410 9.12 -15.82 12.34
C LEU A 410 9.99 -15.46 11.12
N PRO A 411 11.22 -16.03 11.00
CA PRO A 411 12.07 -15.87 9.83
C PRO A 411 11.55 -16.70 8.65
N ASP A 412 11.85 -16.25 7.42
CA ASP A 412 11.61 -16.98 6.15
C ASP A 412 10.14 -17.26 5.77
N VAL A 413 9.18 -16.58 6.38
CA VAL A 413 7.76 -16.60 5.99
C VAL A 413 7.47 -15.50 4.98
N HIS A 414 7.01 -15.87 3.79
CA HIS A 414 6.75 -14.95 2.67
C HIS A 414 5.28 -14.98 2.20
N TYR A 415 4.42 -15.68 2.93
CA TYR A 415 3.04 -15.98 2.53
C TYR A 415 2.08 -15.83 3.70
N ASP A 416 0.79 -15.82 3.39
CA ASP A 416 -0.27 -15.56 4.34
C ASP A 416 -0.40 -16.63 5.43
N ALA A 417 -0.67 -16.15 6.65
CA ALA A 417 -1.02 -17.00 7.77
C ALA A 417 -2.40 -17.66 7.53
N ILE A 418 -2.41 -18.99 7.44
CA ILE A 418 -3.60 -19.80 7.21
C ILE A 418 -4.35 -20.09 8.50
N GLY A 419 -3.62 -20.39 9.57
CA GLY A 419 -4.20 -20.74 10.88
C GLY A 419 -3.18 -20.68 12.02
N LEU A 420 -3.70 -20.47 13.22
CA LEU A 420 -2.97 -20.47 14.48
C LEU A 420 -3.71 -21.45 15.42
N ILE A 421 -3.04 -22.50 15.87
CA ILE A 421 -3.58 -23.52 16.77
C ILE A 421 -2.74 -23.51 18.04
N LEU A 422 -3.39 -23.22 19.17
CA LEU A 422 -2.75 -23.17 20.48
C LEU A 422 -3.25 -24.35 21.31
N THR A 423 -2.34 -25.22 21.74
CA THR A 423 -2.65 -26.40 22.56
C THR A 423 -1.87 -26.37 23.87
N GLU A 424 -2.15 -27.29 24.78
CA GLU A 424 -1.33 -27.47 25.99
C GLU A 424 0.08 -27.99 25.67
N GLN A 425 0.26 -28.76 24.59
CA GLN A 425 1.57 -29.31 24.24
C GLN A 425 2.45 -28.33 23.47
N ALA A 426 1.87 -27.57 22.54
CA ALA A 426 2.61 -26.68 21.65
C ALA A 426 1.70 -25.67 20.94
N PHE A 427 2.31 -24.60 20.43
CA PHE A 427 1.68 -23.66 19.51
C PHE A 427 2.08 -24.00 18.07
N TYR A 428 1.13 -23.87 17.15
CA TYR A 428 1.33 -24.17 15.73
C TYR A 428 0.86 -23.02 14.87
N ALA A 429 1.71 -22.57 13.96
CA ALA A 429 1.42 -21.54 12.99
C ALA A 429 1.57 -22.13 11.58
N ALA A 430 0.50 -22.09 10.79
CA ALA A 430 0.50 -22.55 9.42
C ALA A 430 0.47 -21.37 8.46
N PHE A 431 1.37 -21.37 7.49
CA PHE A 431 1.47 -20.44 6.38
C PHE A 431 1.30 -21.20 5.06
N GLU A 432 1.11 -20.50 3.95
CA GLU A 432 0.97 -21.20 2.66
C GLU A 432 2.20 -22.07 2.33
N ASN A 433 3.41 -21.66 2.72
CA ASN A 433 4.66 -22.34 2.41
C ASN A 433 5.17 -23.31 3.49
N GLY A 434 4.51 -23.42 4.64
CA GLY A 434 4.97 -24.32 5.68
C GLY A 434 4.27 -24.16 7.03
N ILE A 435 4.67 -25.02 7.97
CA ILE A 435 4.12 -25.10 9.32
C ILE A 435 5.26 -25.01 10.32
N PHE A 436 5.03 -24.22 11.35
CA PHE A 436 5.98 -23.97 12.42
C PHE A 436 5.35 -24.41 13.74
N ARG A 437 6.18 -24.97 14.63
CA ARG A 437 5.83 -25.40 15.98
C ARG A 437 6.65 -24.63 17.01
N SER A 438 6.02 -24.24 18.10
CA SER A 438 6.67 -23.70 19.30
C SER A 438 6.27 -24.52 20.52
N GLU A 439 7.24 -24.91 21.34
CA GLU A 439 7.03 -25.69 22.57
C GLU A 439 7.15 -24.83 23.84
N ASP A 440 7.38 -23.52 23.68
CA ASP A 440 7.66 -22.53 24.72
C ASP A 440 6.72 -21.32 24.65
N ASN A 441 5.44 -21.58 24.35
CA ASN A 441 4.37 -20.57 24.29
C ASN A 441 4.62 -19.43 23.28
N GLY A 442 5.30 -19.74 22.17
CA GLY A 442 5.52 -18.84 21.05
C GLY A 442 6.85 -18.10 21.06
N GLU A 443 7.74 -18.35 22.03
CA GLU A 443 9.04 -17.68 22.15
C GLU A 443 10.05 -18.17 21.09
N THR A 444 10.06 -19.47 20.78
CA THR A 444 10.89 -20.06 19.72
C THR A 444 10.07 -20.96 18.80
N TRP A 445 10.42 -20.94 17.51
CA TRP A 445 9.69 -21.66 16.47
C TRP A 445 10.61 -22.54 15.64
N GLN A 446 10.15 -23.75 15.34
CA GLN A 446 10.81 -24.70 14.46
C GLN A 446 9.89 -25.10 13.31
N ALA A 447 10.42 -25.09 12.08
CA ALA A 447 9.70 -25.61 10.93
C ALA A 447 9.54 -27.13 11.02
N ILE A 448 8.32 -27.62 10.83
CA ILE A 448 7.97 -29.05 10.87
C ILE A 448 7.38 -29.49 9.53
N ASN A 449 8.12 -29.30 8.44
CA ASN A 449 7.62 -29.53 7.08
C ASN A 449 7.91 -30.94 6.53
N ASP A 450 8.66 -31.76 7.27
CA ASP A 450 9.11 -33.07 6.81
C ASP A 450 7.94 -33.99 6.48
N GLY A 451 7.93 -34.54 5.26
CA GLY A 451 6.86 -35.41 4.77
C GLY A 451 5.68 -34.69 4.09
N LEU A 452 5.61 -33.35 4.14
CA LEU A 452 4.67 -32.59 3.31
C LEU A 452 5.21 -32.54 1.88
N MET A 453 4.47 -33.12 0.93
CA MET A 453 4.77 -32.88 -0.48
C MET A 453 4.22 -31.52 -0.88
N MET A 454 5.12 -30.54 -0.96
CA MET A 454 4.85 -29.20 -1.46
C MET A 454 5.74 -29.01 -2.70
N GLY A 455 5.18 -29.19 -3.90
CA GLY A 455 5.92 -28.88 -5.14
C GLY A 455 6.20 -27.36 -5.28
N ASP A 456 6.74 -26.91 -6.41
CA ASP A 456 7.10 -25.50 -6.66
C ASP A 456 5.95 -24.48 -6.48
N ILE A 457 4.70 -24.94 -6.38
CA ILE A 457 3.46 -24.14 -6.26
C ILE A 457 2.52 -24.75 -5.18
N GLY A 458 3.05 -25.59 -4.29
CA GLY A 458 2.29 -26.32 -3.27
C GLY A 458 2.00 -25.44 -2.06
N TYR A 459 0.76 -24.96 -1.93
CA TYR A 459 0.34 -24.12 -0.81
C TYR A 459 -0.57 -24.87 0.18
N ILE A 460 -0.33 -24.73 1.47
CA ILE A 460 -1.23 -25.17 2.55
C ILE A 460 -2.54 -24.39 2.44
N ARG A 461 -3.66 -25.10 2.55
CA ARG A 461 -5.02 -24.55 2.39
C ARG A 461 -5.82 -24.54 3.68
N SER A 462 -5.53 -25.48 4.56
CA SER A 462 -6.25 -25.65 5.82
C SER A 462 -5.42 -26.45 6.79
N ILE A 463 -5.52 -26.08 8.07
CA ILE A 463 -4.99 -26.85 9.20
C ILE A 463 -6.12 -27.02 10.22
N VAL A 464 -6.23 -28.20 10.80
CA VAL A 464 -7.17 -28.48 11.90
C VAL A 464 -6.48 -29.36 12.94
N ASN A 465 -6.91 -29.21 14.19
CA ASN A 465 -6.59 -30.13 15.27
C ASN A 465 -7.86 -30.91 15.64
N ILE A 466 -7.70 -32.21 15.87
CA ILE A 466 -8.75 -33.09 16.40
C ILE A 466 -8.09 -33.97 17.45
N GLN A 467 -8.63 -33.92 18.67
CA GLN A 467 -7.98 -34.52 19.85
C GLN A 467 -6.54 -33.99 19.93
N ASP A 468 -5.53 -34.85 20.01
CA ASP A 468 -4.12 -34.44 20.04
C ASP A 468 -3.42 -34.56 18.68
N THR A 469 -4.16 -34.66 17.57
CA THR A 469 -3.60 -34.90 16.24
C THR A 469 -3.87 -33.75 15.28
N LEU A 470 -2.82 -33.31 14.59
CA LEU A 470 -2.90 -32.28 13.55
C LEU A 470 -3.10 -32.87 12.16
N PHE A 471 -3.95 -32.21 11.38
CA PHE A 471 -4.20 -32.53 9.98
C PHE A 471 -4.08 -31.30 9.09
N VAL A 472 -3.55 -31.51 7.89
CA VAL A 472 -3.28 -30.45 6.92
C VAL A 472 -3.79 -30.84 5.55
N GLY A 473 -4.51 -29.92 4.92
CA GLY A 473 -4.92 -30.00 3.52
C GLY A 473 -4.02 -29.13 2.66
N THR A 474 -3.47 -29.72 1.59
CA THR A 474 -2.67 -29.01 0.59
C THR A 474 -3.29 -29.13 -0.80
N ARG A 475 -2.61 -28.58 -1.82
CA ARG A 475 -2.98 -28.80 -3.22
C ARG A 475 -2.79 -30.25 -3.69
N ASP A 476 -1.93 -31.00 -3.03
CA ASP A 476 -1.44 -32.29 -3.53
C ASP A 476 -1.89 -33.47 -2.64
N GLY A 477 -2.48 -33.18 -1.48
CA GLY A 477 -3.13 -34.19 -0.67
C GLY A 477 -3.51 -33.72 0.72
N PHE A 478 -3.87 -34.70 1.54
CA PHE A 478 -4.23 -34.53 2.93
C PHE A 478 -3.23 -35.30 3.81
N TYR A 479 -2.76 -34.67 4.89
CA TYR A 479 -1.66 -35.15 5.70
C TYR A 479 -2.02 -35.15 7.18
N ARG A 480 -1.50 -36.12 7.91
CA ARG A 480 -1.62 -36.27 9.36
C ARG A 480 -0.23 -36.17 9.98
N LEU A 481 -0.08 -35.39 11.04
CA LEU A 481 1.16 -35.34 11.80
C LEU A 481 1.31 -36.62 12.62
N SER A 482 2.46 -37.28 12.50
CA SER A 482 2.79 -38.50 13.25
C SER A 482 4.22 -38.40 13.76
N ALA A 483 4.37 -38.35 15.09
CA ALA A 483 5.60 -37.95 15.78
C ALA A 483 6.06 -36.56 15.31
N ASP A 484 7.05 -36.48 14.42
CA ASP A 484 7.59 -35.23 13.87
C ASP A 484 7.57 -35.18 12.34
N SER A 485 6.81 -36.08 11.68
CA SER A 485 6.70 -36.11 10.22
C SER A 485 5.26 -36.18 9.75
N TRP A 486 4.98 -35.53 8.63
CA TRP A 486 3.68 -35.56 7.97
C TRP A 486 3.54 -36.82 7.12
N GLN A 487 2.46 -37.54 7.35
CA GLN A 487 2.14 -38.76 6.63
C GLN A 487 0.89 -38.51 5.78
N ARG A 488 0.96 -38.85 4.49
CA ARG A 488 -0.18 -38.70 3.58
C ARG A 488 -1.29 -39.66 4.01
N VAL A 489 -2.49 -39.13 4.18
CA VAL A 489 -3.68 -39.91 4.56
C VAL A 489 -4.26 -40.57 3.32
N ALA A 490 -4.52 -41.88 3.42
CA ALA A 490 -5.10 -42.66 2.33
C ALA A 490 -6.61 -42.44 2.25
N PHE A 491 -7.13 -42.33 1.02
CA PHE A 491 -8.56 -42.26 0.73
C PHE A 491 -8.97 -43.48 -0.11
N PRO A 492 -10.25 -43.91 -0.04
CA PRO A 492 -10.76 -45.00 -0.87
C PRO A 492 -10.78 -44.65 -2.37
N VAL A 493 -10.62 -43.37 -2.70
CA VAL A 493 -10.52 -42.83 -4.06
C VAL A 493 -9.29 -41.93 -4.17
N SER A 494 -8.73 -41.82 -5.37
CA SER A 494 -7.60 -40.92 -5.62
C SER A 494 -8.04 -39.46 -5.51
N ILE A 495 -7.61 -38.81 -4.43
CA ILE A 495 -7.84 -37.38 -4.19
C ILE A 495 -6.65 -36.55 -4.67
N GLY A 496 -6.96 -35.39 -5.23
CA GLY A 496 -6.02 -34.34 -5.57
C GLY A 496 -6.11 -33.18 -4.58
N ARG A 497 -6.56 -32.02 -5.08
CA ARG A 497 -6.59 -30.77 -4.32
C ARG A 497 -7.61 -30.78 -3.18
N ILE A 498 -7.16 -30.48 -1.96
CA ILE A 498 -8.05 -30.24 -0.82
C ILE A 498 -8.67 -28.84 -0.93
N ARG A 499 -9.99 -28.78 -0.81
CA ARG A 499 -10.78 -27.54 -0.87
C ARG A 499 -11.09 -27.00 0.51
N SER A 500 -11.51 -27.86 1.44
CA SER A 500 -11.79 -27.48 2.82
C SER A 500 -11.68 -28.69 3.74
N VAL A 501 -11.29 -28.41 4.98
CA VAL A 501 -11.26 -29.38 6.08
C VAL A 501 -12.02 -28.78 7.25
N ALA A 502 -12.80 -29.60 7.94
CA ALA A 502 -13.49 -29.25 9.19
C ALA A 502 -13.37 -30.42 10.17
N ALA A 503 -13.38 -30.12 11.47
CA ALA A 503 -13.31 -31.12 12.52
C ALA A 503 -14.30 -30.80 13.64
N THR A 504 -14.74 -31.85 14.32
CA THR A 504 -15.41 -31.83 15.63
C THR A 504 -14.53 -32.62 16.60
N GLU A 505 -14.95 -32.82 17.85
CA GLU A 505 -14.18 -33.61 18.83
C GLU A 505 -13.85 -35.03 18.36
N GLU A 506 -14.73 -35.67 17.57
CA GLU A 506 -14.59 -37.07 17.17
C GLU A 506 -14.57 -37.31 15.65
N LYS A 507 -14.99 -36.31 14.86
CA LYS A 507 -15.23 -36.49 13.41
C LYS A 507 -14.42 -35.51 12.59
N LEU A 508 -13.84 -36.01 11.52
CA LEU A 508 -13.05 -35.26 10.55
C LEU A 508 -13.76 -35.24 9.19
N TYR A 509 -13.86 -34.07 8.57
CA TYR A 509 -14.54 -33.86 7.30
C TYR A 509 -13.59 -33.21 6.28
N VAL A 510 -13.55 -33.77 5.06
CA VAL A 510 -12.67 -33.30 3.99
C VAL A 510 -13.44 -33.15 2.68
N ALA A 511 -13.41 -31.96 2.11
CA ALA A 511 -13.85 -31.71 0.73
C ALA A 511 -12.64 -31.68 -0.20
N ALA A 512 -12.64 -32.52 -1.23
CA ALA A 512 -11.50 -32.69 -2.12
C ALA A 512 -11.91 -32.84 -3.60
N GLU A 513 -10.99 -32.47 -4.49
CA GLU A 513 -11.04 -32.84 -5.90
C GLU A 513 -10.56 -34.28 -6.10
N LEU A 514 -11.10 -34.96 -7.10
CA LEU A 514 -10.67 -36.30 -7.51
C LEU A 514 -9.62 -36.18 -8.62
N SER A 515 -8.49 -36.87 -8.47
CA SER A 515 -7.35 -36.73 -9.40
C SER A 515 -7.55 -37.45 -10.74
N ASP A 516 -8.40 -38.48 -10.77
CA ASP A 516 -8.51 -39.39 -11.91
C ASP A 516 -9.60 -38.98 -12.91
N ALA A 517 -10.16 -37.78 -12.76
CA ALA A 517 -11.26 -37.29 -13.59
C ALA A 517 -10.75 -36.62 -14.89
N ASP A 518 -11.31 -37.00 -16.05
CA ASP A 518 -10.97 -36.37 -17.34
C ASP A 518 -11.51 -34.92 -17.37
N PRO A 519 -10.63 -33.89 -17.47
CA PRO A 519 -11.05 -32.49 -17.49
C PRO A 519 -12.11 -32.16 -18.55
N ARG A 520 -12.10 -32.84 -19.70
CA ARG A 520 -13.08 -32.63 -20.78
C ARG A 520 -14.44 -33.26 -20.45
N ALA A 521 -14.46 -34.44 -19.85
CA ALA A 521 -15.68 -35.08 -19.35
C ALA A 521 -16.28 -34.31 -18.17
N VAL A 522 -15.43 -33.82 -17.27
CA VAL A 522 -15.80 -32.95 -16.14
C VAL A 522 -16.42 -31.64 -16.63
N SER A 523 -15.80 -30.96 -17.61
CA SER A 523 -16.35 -29.72 -18.16
C SER A 523 -17.70 -29.91 -18.87
N ARG A 524 -18.03 -31.14 -19.29
CA ARG A 524 -19.32 -31.53 -19.88
C ARG A 524 -20.31 -32.08 -18.85
N GLY A 525 -19.96 -32.14 -17.57
CA GLY A 525 -20.83 -32.67 -16.51
C GLY A 525 -21.06 -34.19 -16.59
N GLN A 526 -20.15 -34.92 -17.23
CA GLN A 526 -20.31 -36.37 -17.50
C GLN A 526 -19.67 -37.25 -16.41
N GLN A 527 -18.69 -36.72 -15.68
CA GLN A 527 -17.92 -37.40 -14.64
C GLN A 527 -17.89 -36.61 -13.34
N GLN A 528 -17.84 -37.32 -12.21
CA GLN A 528 -17.60 -36.76 -10.88
C GLN A 528 -16.12 -36.35 -10.75
N ALA A 529 -15.89 -35.14 -10.22
CA ALA A 529 -14.55 -34.57 -10.08
C ALA A 529 -14.23 -34.15 -8.64
N TRP A 530 -15.14 -34.41 -7.69
CA TRP A 530 -15.03 -33.95 -6.32
C TRP A 530 -15.92 -34.77 -5.38
N GLY A 531 -15.67 -34.67 -4.08
CA GLY A 531 -16.50 -35.28 -3.04
C GLY A 531 -16.25 -34.68 -1.66
N ILE A 532 -17.15 -35.00 -0.72
CA ILE A 532 -17.01 -34.70 0.71
C ILE A 532 -16.94 -36.03 1.46
N PHE A 533 -15.91 -36.18 2.29
CA PHE A 533 -15.62 -37.42 3.00
C PHE A 533 -15.61 -37.18 4.51
N ARG A 534 -16.13 -38.14 5.28
CA ARG A 534 -16.11 -38.16 6.74
C ARG A 534 -15.26 -39.31 7.26
N SER A 535 -14.47 -39.05 8.29
CA SER A 535 -13.76 -40.04 9.10
C SER A 535 -14.20 -39.94 10.55
N THR A 536 -14.31 -41.08 11.24
CA THR A 536 -14.58 -41.18 12.70
C THR A 536 -13.43 -41.84 13.46
N ASP A 537 -12.30 -42.09 12.80
CA ASP A 537 -11.16 -42.85 13.33
C ASP A 537 -9.82 -42.18 12.98
N LEU A 538 -9.78 -40.85 13.03
CA LEU A 538 -8.59 -40.03 12.76
C LEU A 538 -7.95 -40.27 11.37
N GLY A 539 -8.80 -40.46 10.36
CA GLY A 539 -8.44 -40.55 8.95
C GLY A 539 -8.01 -41.96 8.51
N ASN A 540 -8.28 -42.99 9.32
CA ASN A 540 -7.95 -44.37 8.96
C ASN A 540 -8.99 -44.97 8.00
N SER A 541 -10.25 -44.54 8.09
CA SER A 541 -11.32 -44.91 7.17
C SER A 541 -12.21 -43.71 6.80
N TRP A 542 -12.82 -43.77 5.62
CA TRP A 542 -13.59 -42.66 5.07
C TRP A 542 -14.93 -43.12 4.52
N THR A 543 -15.98 -42.34 4.81
CA THR A 543 -17.32 -42.46 4.22
C THR A 543 -17.54 -41.30 3.25
N ASP A 544 -17.96 -41.57 2.02
CA ASP A 544 -18.42 -40.52 1.09
C ASP A 544 -19.80 -40.02 1.53
N ILE A 545 -19.87 -38.73 1.87
CA ILE A 545 -21.07 -38.03 2.35
C ILE A 545 -21.46 -36.89 1.40
N THR A 546 -21.09 -36.98 0.12
CA THR A 546 -21.35 -35.92 -0.86
C THR A 546 -22.85 -35.63 -1.00
N PRO A 547 -23.31 -34.35 -0.93
CA PRO A 547 -24.73 -33.96 -0.98
C PRO A 547 -25.32 -34.07 -2.39
N THR A 548 -25.46 -35.29 -2.91
CA THR A 548 -25.92 -35.57 -4.28
C THR A 548 -27.36 -35.12 -4.57
N ASN A 549 -28.16 -34.89 -3.53
CA ASN A 549 -29.52 -34.38 -3.64
C ASN A 549 -29.60 -32.85 -3.80
N ALA A 550 -28.53 -32.13 -3.46
CA ALA A 550 -28.50 -30.67 -3.48
C ALA A 550 -27.53 -30.09 -4.53
N TRP A 551 -26.39 -30.76 -4.76
CA TRP A 551 -25.41 -30.35 -5.75
C TRP A 551 -25.15 -31.46 -6.77
N PRO A 552 -24.94 -31.13 -8.06
CA PRO A 552 -24.63 -32.13 -9.07
C PRO A 552 -23.28 -32.78 -8.74
N PRO A 553 -23.23 -34.10 -8.51
CA PRO A 553 -21.98 -34.78 -8.21
C PRO A 553 -21.03 -34.80 -9.42
N LYS A 554 -21.57 -34.61 -10.64
CA LYS A 554 -20.81 -34.54 -11.88
C LYS A 554 -20.56 -33.10 -12.28
N GLY A 555 -19.33 -32.80 -12.69
CA GLY A 555 -18.94 -31.46 -13.11
C GLY A 555 -17.81 -30.88 -12.27
N ARG A 556 -17.60 -29.56 -12.42
CA ARG A 556 -16.50 -28.86 -11.74
C ARG A 556 -16.73 -28.85 -10.22
N PRO A 557 -15.65 -28.96 -9.42
CA PRO A 557 -15.71 -28.83 -7.97
C PRO A 557 -16.29 -27.47 -7.56
N PRO A 558 -17.22 -27.43 -6.58
CA PRO A 558 -17.66 -26.19 -5.98
C PRO A 558 -16.52 -25.56 -5.16
N PHE A 559 -16.54 -24.24 -5.02
CA PHE A 559 -15.73 -23.55 -4.02
C PHE A 559 -16.38 -23.72 -2.63
N VAL A 560 -16.22 -24.91 -2.06
CA VAL A 560 -16.88 -25.29 -0.81
C VAL A 560 -16.03 -25.00 0.42
N LYS A 561 -16.63 -24.37 1.44
CA LYS A 561 -16.13 -24.30 2.82
C LYS A 561 -16.97 -25.21 3.70
N LEU A 562 -16.31 -26.07 4.47
CA LEU A 562 -16.93 -26.95 5.46
C LEU A 562 -16.84 -26.34 6.86
N ILE A 563 -17.90 -26.54 7.64
CA ILE A 563 -17.97 -26.18 9.06
C ILE A 563 -18.77 -27.26 9.79
N ALA A 564 -18.28 -27.71 10.94
CA ALA A 564 -18.93 -28.78 11.69
C ALA A 564 -19.01 -28.48 13.20
N ALA A 565 -20.10 -28.90 13.82
CA ALA A 565 -20.39 -28.74 15.25
C ALA A 565 -21.25 -29.92 15.71
N GLY A 566 -20.71 -30.80 16.55
CA GLY A 566 -21.39 -32.04 16.94
C GLY A 566 -21.85 -32.85 15.72
N ASP A 567 -23.16 -33.01 15.54
CA ASP A 567 -23.75 -33.67 14.37
C ASP A 567 -24.14 -32.73 13.22
N THR A 568 -24.02 -31.41 13.42
CA THR A 568 -24.33 -30.42 12.38
C THR A 568 -23.12 -30.20 11.48
N LEU A 569 -23.32 -30.33 10.16
CA LEU A 569 -22.33 -30.06 9.12
C LEU A 569 -22.93 -29.09 8.09
N LEU A 570 -22.23 -27.99 7.86
CA LEU A 570 -22.55 -27.00 6.83
C LEU A 570 -21.52 -27.06 5.71
N ALA A 571 -22.01 -27.09 4.48
CA ALA A 571 -21.19 -26.91 3.28
C ALA A 571 -21.67 -25.65 2.55
N MET A 572 -20.78 -24.67 2.41
CA MET A 572 -21.08 -23.34 1.89
C MET A 572 -20.34 -23.08 0.58
N GLU A 573 -21.05 -22.58 -0.45
CA GLU A 573 -20.49 -22.14 -1.74
C GLU A 573 -21.23 -20.86 -2.22
N GLN A 574 -22.06 -20.94 -3.28
CA GLN A 574 -23.02 -19.92 -3.72
C GLN A 574 -24.44 -20.30 -3.30
N GLY A 575 -24.58 -20.59 -2.02
CA GLY A 575 -25.70 -21.30 -1.41
C GLY A 575 -25.17 -22.24 -0.34
N MET A 576 -26.06 -22.71 0.55
CA MET A 576 -25.67 -23.57 1.66
C MET A 576 -26.52 -24.83 1.68
N VAL A 577 -25.86 -25.95 1.95
CA VAL A 577 -26.50 -27.23 2.26
C VAL A 577 -26.10 -27.64 3.66
N ARG A 578 -27.04 -28.24 4.38
CA ARG A 578 -26.87 -28.60 5.80
C ARG A 578 -27.20 -30.06 6.02
N SER A 579 -26.40 -30.71 6.85
CA SER A 579 -26.73 -31.96 7.52
C SER A 579 -26.82 -31.73 9.03
N THR A 580 -27.70 -32.46 9.70
CA THR A 580 -27.83 -32.51 11.18
C THR A 580 -27.56 -33.91 11.72
N ASP A 581 -26.96 -34.78 10.90
CA ASP A 581 -26.68 -36.18 11.21
C ASP A 581 -25.28 -36.58 10.69
N SER A 582 -24.32 -35.67 10.81
CA SER A 582 -22.92 -35.87 10.41
C SER A 582 -22.73 -36.22 8.92
N GLY A 583 -23.57 -35.69 8.04
CA GLY A 583 -23.50 -35.89 6.59
C GLY A 583 -24.20 -37.13 6.06
N ASN A 584 -24.94 -37.89 6.89
CA ASN A 584 -25.69 -39.05 6.41
C ASN A 584 -26.87 -38.62 5.52
N THR A 585 -27.53 -37.50 5.86
CA THR A 585 -28.57 -36.87 5.07
C THR A 585 -28.33 -35.37 4.96
N TRP A 586 -28.73 -34.79 3.83
CA TRP A 586 -28.61 -33.37 3.54
C TRP A 586 -29.97 -32.75 3.29
N LEU A 587 -30.23 -31.63 3.92
CA LEU A 587 -31.41 -30.81 3.66
C LEU A 587 -31.25 -30.06 2.32
N PRO A 588 -32.36 -29.78 1.61
CA PRO A 588 -32.34 -29.02 0.36
C PRO A 588 -31.64 -27.65 0.53
N PRO A 589 -31.01 -27.12 -0.53
CA PRO A 589 -30.35 -25.83 -0.47
C PRO A 589 -31.35 -24.71 -0.17
N GLN A 590 -30.98 -23.80 0.73
CA GLN A 590 -31.79 -22.62 1.03
C GLN A 590 -31.66 -21.58 -0.09
N LEU A 591 -32.71 -20.74 -0.27
CA LEU A 591 -32.74 -19.72 -1.32
C LEU A 591 -31.58 -18.70 -1.17
N PRO A 592 -31.02 -18.18 -2.27
CA PRO A 592 -29.84 -17.30 -2.27
C PRO A 592 -29.93 -16.00 -1.46
N GLY A 593 -31.12 -15.61 -0.97
CA GLY A 593 -31.34 -14.41 -0.17
C GLY A 593 -31.26 -14.59 1.35
N ALA A 594 -31.18 -15.83 1.84
CA ALA A 594 -31.20 -16.15 3.28
C ALA A 594 -29.88 -16.72 3.81
N SER A 595 -28.83 -16.82 2.99
CA SER A 595 -27.55 -17.47 3.35
C SER A 595 -26.35 -16.63 2.91
N PRO A 596 -25.25 -16.63 3.69
CA PRO A 596 -24.02 -15.92 3.33
C PRO A 596 -23.42 -16.48 2.03
N THR A 597 -23.10 -15.59 1.09
CA THR A 597 -22.39 -15.98 -0.14
C THR A 597 -20.88 -15.96 0.13
N MET A 598 -20.18 -17.09 -0.02
CA MET A 598 -18.73 -17.10 0.22
C MET A 598 -17.98 -16.68 -1.04
N ASN A 599 -17.09 -15.69 -0.92
CA ASN A 599 -16.14 -15.30 -1.97
C ASN A 599 -14.74 -15.73 -1.55
N ALA A 600 -13.85 -15.99 -2.51
CA ALA A 600 -12.50 -16.46 -2.28
C ALA A 600 -11.68 -15.56 -1.34
N ASP A 601 -11.96 -14.24 -1.34
CA ASP A 601 -11.24 -13.24 -0.56
C ASP A 601 -11.58 -13.27 0.94
N VAL A 602 -12.69 -13.92 1.34
CA VAL A 602 -13.10 -14.07 2.75
C VAL A 602 -13.71 -15.46 2.96
N ASN A 603 -12.85 -16.46 3.17
CA ASN A 603 -13.23 -17.87 3.44
C ASN A 603 -13.18 -18.22 4.94
N LYS A 604 -13.71 -17.34 5.81
CA LYS A 604 -13.67 -17.53 7.27
C LYS A 604 -15.08 -17.75 7.80
N ALA A 605 -15.24 -18.81 8.58
CA ALA A 605 -16.48 -19.10 9.27
C ALA A 605 -16.16 -19.95 10.50
N ILE A 606 -16.90 -19.73 11.58
CA ILE A 606 -16.64 -20.29 12.90
C ILE A 606 -17.93 -20.82 13.53
N VAL A 607 -17.74 -21.80 14.40
CA VAL A 607 -18.76 -22.44 15.21
C VAL A 607 -18.58 -21.99 16.64
N ILE A 608 -19.65 -21.57 17.29
CA ILE A 608 -19.68 -21.43 18.75
C ILE A 608 -20.20 -22.72 19.37
N ASN A 609 -21.29 -23.25 18.81
CA ASN A 609 -21.94 -24.48 19.22
C ASN A 609 -22.82 -25.02 18.09
N GLU A 610 -23.56 -26.11 18.34
CA GLU A 610 -24.43 -26.76 17.34
C GLU A 610 -25.51 -25.86 16.73
N ASN A 611 -25.83 -24.72 17.35
CA ASN A 611 -26.86 -23.79 16.89
C ASN A 611 -26.30 -22.46 16.37
N VAL A 612 -25.16 -22.01 16.91
CA VAL A 612 -24.63 -20.67 16.65
C VAL A 612 -23.41 -20.71 15.74
N PHE A 613 -23.57 -20.16 14.54
CA PHE A 613 -22.57 -20.12 13.48
C PHE A 613 -22.32 -18.69 13.04
N TYR A 614 -21.08 -18.36 12.68
CA TYR A 614 -20.73 -17.12 12.04
C TYR A 614 -20.00 -17.39 10.73
N ALA A 615 -20.32 -16.65 9.67
CA ALA A 615 -19.69 -16.80 8.37
C ALA A 615 -19.46 -15.44 7.71
N GLY A 616 -18.22 -15.19 7.28
CA GLY A 616 -17.88 -14.03 6.49
C GLY A 616 -18.25 -14.23 5.02
N SER A 617 -18.92 -13.23 4.43
CA SER A 617 -19.15 -13.10 3.00
C SER A 617 -18.28 -11.97 2.46
N GLY A 618 -17.51 -12.22 1.40
CA GLY A 618 -16.66 -11.21 0.77
C GLY A 618 -17.41 -10.03 0.14
N GLY A 619 -18.75 -10.05 0.09
CA GLY A 619 -19.57 -8.96 -0.47
C GLY A 619 -20.73 -8.48 0.41
N ASP A 620 -21.20 -9.31 1.33
CA ASP A 620 -22.42 -9.08 2.12
C ASP A 620 -22.15 -8.91 3.64
N GLY A 621 -20.91 -9.15 4.08
CA GLY A 621 -20.47 -8.92 5.45
C GLY A 621 -20.40 -10.18 6.31
N LEU A 622 -20.30 -10.01 7.62
CA LEU A 622 -20.38 -11.09 8.59
C LEU A 622 -21.85 -11.46 8.82
N HIS A 623 -22.16 -12.75 8.75
CA HIS A 623 -23.50 -13.28 9.02
C HIS A 623 -23.48 -14.19 10.24
N ARG A 624 -24.58 -14.21 10.99
CA ARG A 624 -24.78 -15.04 12.17
C ARG A 624 -26.02 -15.89 12.02
N SER A 625 -25.93 -17.16 12.36
CA SER A 625 -27.08 -18.04 12.56
C SER A 625 -27.17 -18.46 14.02
N THR A 626 -28.39 -18.60 14.55
CA THR A 626 -28.66 -19.09 15.91
C THR A 626 -29.55 -20.35 15.95
N ASP A 627 -29.86 -20.92 14.78
CA ASP A 627 -30.76 -22.05 14.60
C ASP A 627 -30.14 -23.17 13.75
N ALA A 628 -28.82 -23.30 13.89
CA ALA A 628 -27.97 -24.25 13.19
C ALA A 628 -27.89 -24.02 11.68
N GLY A 629 -27.95 -22.78 11.23
CA GLY A 629 -27.93 -22.42 9.81
C GLY A 629 -29.29 -22.56 9.11
N LYS A 630 -30.43 -22.53 9.82
CA LYS A 630 -31.75 -22.44 9.15
C LYS A 630 -32.04 -21.01 8.70
N SER A 631 -31.58 -20.01 9.45
CA SER A 631 -31.68 -18.60 9.12
C SER A 631 -30.40 -17.85 9.51
N TRP A 632 -30.15 -16.72 8.84
CA TRP A 632 -28.97 -15.91 9.03
C TRP A 632 -29.34 -14.43 9.14
N ASP A 633 -28.82 -13.79 10.19
CA ASP A 633 -28.86 -12.34 10.40
C ASP A 633 -27.53 -11.71 9.95
N ILE A 634 -27.57 -10.45 9.52
CA ILE A 634 -26.37 -9.66 9.23
C ILE A 634 -25.81 -9.10 10.55
N VAL A 635 -24.50 -9.23 10.74
CA VAL A 635 -23.76 -8.65 11.87
C VAL A 635 -23.15 -7.33 11.45
N ASN A 636 -23.56 -6.27 12.15
CA ASN A 636 -23.03 -4.92 11.93
C ASN A 636 -21.96 -4.62 12.98
N ILE A 637 -20.78 -4.23 12.52
CA ILE A 637 -19.69 -3.70 13.32
C ILE A 637 -19.61 -2.21 13.00
N THR A 638 -19.63 -1.39 14.04
CA THR A 638 -19.48 0.06 13.95
C THR A 638 -18.11 0.48 14.48
N PRO A 639 -17.38 1.39 13.80
CA PRO A 639 -17.78 2.12 12.59
C PRO A 639 -17.76 1.26 11.29
N ASP A 640 -18.43 1.74 10.24
CA ASP A 640 -18.40 1.11 8.91
C ASP A 640 -16.98 1.20 8.34
N THR A 641 -16.33 0.07 8.04
CA THR A 641 -14.94 0.07 7.56
C THR A 641 -14.83 0.16 6.03
N GLY A 642 -15.93 0.42 5.31
CA GLY A 642 -15.97 0.38 3.86
C GLY A 642 -15.43 1.65 3.19
N GLN A 643 -14.75 1.47 2.06
CA GLN A 643 -14.33 2.60 1.24
C GLN A 643 -15.52 3.20 0.48
N ILE A 644 -15.72 4.51 0.64
CA ILE A 644 -16.62 5.26 -0.22
C ILE A 644 -15.87 5.74 -1.44
N GLY A 645 -16.45 5.43 -2.58
CA GLY A 645 -15.85 5.69 -3.86
C GLY A 645 -16.32 6.96 -4.54
N ASN A 646 -17.53 7.41 -4.19
CA ASN A 646 -18.20 8.61 -4.68
C ASN A 646 -19.56 8.79 -3.94
N LEU A 647 -19.96 10.03 -3.68
CA LEU A 647 -21.19 10.43 -2.99
C LEU A 647 -21.96 11.48 -3.80
N ILE A 648 -23.28 11.40 -3.80
CA ILE A 648 -24.16 12.37 -4.44
C ILE A 648 -25.38 12.65 -3.56
N ALA A 649 -25.54 13.91 -3.17
CA ALA A 649 -26.78 14.43 -2.61
C ALA A 649 -27.77 14.76 -3.73
N HIS A 650 -28.94 14.13 -3.67
CA HIS A 650 -30.01 14.33 -4.64
C HIS A 650 -31.36 14.54 -3.96
N ARG A 651 -32.03 15.61 -4.37
CA ARG A 651 -33.37 15.98 -3.89
C ARG A 651 -34.25 16.14 -5.12
N GLU A 652 -35.32 15.36 -5.16
CA GLU A 652 -36.40 15.52 -6.13
C GLU A 652 -37.50 16.38 -5.49
N ASP A 653 -38.26 17.12 -6.30
CA ASP A 653 -39.29 18.02 -5.80
C ASP A 653 -40.29 17.28 -4.90
N ASN A 654 -40.52 17.82 -3.70
CA ASN A 654 -41.38 17.23 -2.65
C ASN A 654 -40.95 15.85 -2.13
N MET A 655 -39.73 15.39 -2.38
CA MET A 655 -39.16 14.16 -1.84
C MET A 655 -38.08 14.44 -0.78
N PRO A 656 -37.87 13.54 0.19
CA PRO A 656 -36.75 13.66 1.13
C PRO A 656 -35.41 13.57 0.37
N LEU A 657 -34.36 14.20 0.94
CA LEU A 657 -33.00 14.03 0.45
C LEU A 657 -32.69 12.55 0.32
N THR A 658 -32.22 12.15 -0.86
CA THR A 658 -31.62 10.85 -1.09
C THR A 658 -30.12 11.03 -1.31
N LEU A 659 -29.32 10.46 -0.42
CA LEU A 659 -27.87 10.39 -0.60
C LEU A 659 -27.52 9.06 -1.25
N TYR A 660 -26.88 9.11 -2.41
CA TYR A 660 -26.37 7.93 -3.10
C TYR A 660 -24.88 7.79 -2.83
N ALA A 661 -24.44 6.58 -2.50
CA ALA A 661 -23.03 6.27 -2.32
C ALA A 661 -22.62 5.09 -3.22
N ARG A 662 -21.47 5.23 -3.88
CA ARG A 662 -20.73 4.10 -4.42
C ARG A 662 -19.91 3.49 -3.30
N TYR A 663 -20.37 2.36 -2.79
CA TYR A 663 -19.72 1.61 -1.73
C TYR A 663 -18.83 0.52 -2.33
N GLU A 664 -17.53 0.61 -2.05
CA GLU A 664 -16.50 -0.27 -2.60
C GLU A 664 -16.56 -0.35 -4.14
N GLU A 665 -15.94 -1.37 -4.74
CA GLU A 665 -15.85 -1.46 -6.21
C GLU A 665 -17.15 -1.92 -6.89
N GLN A 666 -18.20 -2.34 -6.15
CA GLN A 666 -19.28 -3.15 -6.73
C GLN A 666 -20.72 -2.67 -6.47
N LYS A 667 -21.01 -1.88 -5.43
CA LYS A 667 -22.41 -1.63 -5.04
C LYS A 667 -22.74 -0.14 -5.00
N VAL A 668 -23.95 0.20 -5.44
CA VAL A 668 -24.58 1.50 -5.20
C VAL A 668 -25.59 1.32 -4.08
N VAL A 669 -25.50 2.19 -3.10
CA VAL A 669 -26.43 2.24 -1.97
C VAL A 669 -27.04 3.62 -1.87
N LYS A 670 -28.19 3.72 -1.21
CA LYS A 670 -28.86 4.98 -0.94
C LYS A 670 -29.40 5.04 0.47
N THR A 671 -29.50 6.24 1.00
CA THR A 671 -30.18 6.55 2.27
C THR A 671 -31.16 7.70 2.05
N ILE A 672 -32.27 7.68 2.78
CA ILE A 672 -33.27 8.76 2.82
C ILE A 672 -33.42 9.35 4.23
N ASP A 673 -32.63 8.86 5.19
CA ASP A 673 -32.66 9.18 6.61
C ASP A 673 -31.31 9.72 7.09
N ARG A 674 -30.62 10.47 6.21
CA ARG A 674 -29.32 11.10 6.46
C ARG A 674 -28.22 10.14 6.89
N GLY A 675 -28.26 8.92 6.37
CA GLY A 675 -27.24 7.89 6.64
C GLY A 675 -27.54 7.04 7.86
N ALA A 676 -28.69 7.18 8.53
CA ALA A 676 -29.06 6.27 9.61
C ALA A 676 -29.25 4.83 9.11
N SER A 677 -29.79 4.65 7.91
CA SER A 677 -29.88 3.35 7.24
C SER A 677 -29.65 3.43 5.73
N TRP A 678 -29.05 2.37 5.19
CA TRP A 678 -28.71 2.29 3.77
C TRP A 678 -29.42 1.11 3.10
N LYS A 679 -29.86 1.33 1.85
CA LYS A 679 -30.48 0.31 1.01
C LYS A 679 -29.71 0.16 -0.29
N GLY A 680 -29.52 -1.09 -0.73
CA GLY A 680 -28.95 -1.37 -2.06
C GLY A 680 -29.84 -0.82 -3.17
N VAL A 681 -29.23 -0.21 -4.19
CA VAL A 681 -29.91 0.16 -5.43
C VAL A 681 -29.83 -1.05 -6.36
N GLU A 682 -30.97 -1.66 -6.65
CA GLU A 682 -31.05 -2.81 -7.54
C GLU A 682 -30.60 -2.44 -8.95
N ILE A 683 -29.82 -3.30 -9.61
CA ILE A 683 -29.42 -3.13 -11.00
C ILE A 683 -30.23 -4.11 -11.84
N LYS A 684 -31.12 -3.59 -12.70
CA LYS A 684 -31.92 -4.41 -13.59
C LYS A 684 -31.05 -4.92 -14.74
N ILE A 685 -30.81 -6.22 -14.75
CA ILE A 685 -30.09 -6.91 -15.83
C ILE A 685 -31.12 -7.36 -16.88
N PRO A 686 -30.96 -7.04 -18.17
CA PRO A 686 -31.85 -7.54 -19.22
C PRO A 686 -31.88 -9.07 -19.23
N MET A 687 -33.07 -9.69 -19.26
CA MET A 687 -33.26 -11.15 -19.22
C MET A 687 -32.56 -11.93 -20.36
N THR A 688 -32.07 -11.24 -21.39
CA THR A 688 -31.30 -11.82 -22.50
C THR A 688 -29.85 -12.17 -22.14
N ALA A 689 -29.35 -11.70 -20.99
CA ALA A 689 -28.05 -12.11 -20.45
C ALA A 689 -28.13 -13.57 -19.95
N LEU A 690 -27.37 -14.47 -20.58
CA LEU A 690 -27.20 -15.87 -20.17
C LEU A 690 -27.01 -15.97 -18.64
N ARG A 691 -27.53 -17.04 -18.02
CA ARG A 691 -27.49 -17.42 -16.57
C ARG A 691 -26.11 -17.32 -15.85
N ARG A 692 -25.06 -16.81 -16.50
CA ARG A 692 -23.68 -16.68 -16.00
C ARG A 692 -23.19 -15.23 -15.86
N GLU A 693 -23.94 -14.20 -16.26
CA GLU A 693 -23.49 -12.81 -16.07
C GLU A 693 -23.74 -12.36 -14.62
N ARG A 694 -22.65 -12.03 -13.91
CA ARG A 694 -22.70 -11.45 -12.56
C ARG A 694 -23.24 -10.02 -12.62
N THR A 695 -23.82 -9.56 -11.50
CA THR A 695 -24.21 -8.15 -11.30
C THR A 695 -23.09 -7.21 -11.71
N PRO A 696 -23.36 -6.18 -12.52
CA PRO A 696 -22.34 -5.26 -12.99
C PRO A 696 -21.78 -4.41 -11.84
N SER A 697 -20.47 -4.16 -11.91
CA SER A 697 -19.71 -3.35 -10.97
C SER A 697 -19.85 -1.88 -11.35
N ILE A 698 -20.49 -1.07 -10.52
CA ILE A 698 -20.59 0.37 -10.76
C ILE A 698 -19.28 1.06 -10.36
N THR A 699 -18.68 1.81 -11.28
CA THR A 699 -17.39 2.48 -11.07
C THR A 699 -17.52 3.98 -10.84
N HIS A 700 -18.63 4.60 -11.26
CA HIS A 700 -18.91 6.02 -11.04
C HIS A 700 -20.41 6.30 -11.06
N ILE A 701 -20.86 7.25 -10.24
CA ILE A 701 -22.21 7.84 -10.31
C ILE A 701 -22.06 9.34 -10.55
N VAL A 702 -23.00 9.96 -11.24
CA VAL A 702 -23.01 11.42 -11.49
C VAL A 702 -24.44 11.94 -11.45
N LYS A 703 -24.59 13.20 -11.04
CA LYS A 703 -25.84 13.94 -11.06
C LYS A 703 -25.80 14.92 -12.22
N ALA A 704 -26.82 14.88 -13.07
CA ALA A 704 -27.00 15.83 -14.16
C ALA A 704 -28.50 16.07 -14.37
N ASP A 705 -28.90 17.35 -14.49
CA ASP A 705 -30.28 17.76 -14.77
C ASP A 705 -31.33 17.10 -13.86
N GLY A 706 -31.05 17.04 -12.57
CA GLY A 706 -31.95 16.44 -11.58
C GLY A 706 -32.08 14.91 -11.69
N LYS A 707 -31.22 14.23 -12.45
CA LYS A 707 -31.20 12.78 -12.60
C LYS A 707 -29.87 12.19 -12.18
N ILE A 708 -29.90 10.92 -11.79
CA ILE A 708 -28.70 10.15 -11.44
C ILE A 708 -28.36 9.17 -12.56
N TYR A 709 -27.11 9.24 -12.99
CA TYR A 709 -26.52 8.34 -13.97
C TYR A 709 -25.39 7.54 -13.34
N ALA A 710 -25.14 6.35 -13.86
CA ALA A 710 -24.05 5.50 -13.39
C ALA A 710 -23.31 4.86 -14.56
N LYS A 711 -22.02 4.65 -14.36
CA LYS A 711 -21.15 3.88 -15.26
C LYS A 711 -20.72 2.60 -14.58
N GLY A 712 -20.80 1.46 -15.27
CA GLY A 712 -20.35 0.19 -14.71
C GLY A 712 -20.17 -0.94 -15.72
N GLY A 713 -19.53 -2.03 -15.31
CA GLY A 713 -19.23 -3.18 -16.18
C GLY A 713 -19.16 -4.51 -15.45
N ALA A 714 -19.31 -5.62 -16.17
CA ALA A 714 -19.37 -6.96 -15.56
C ALA A 714 -18.02 -7.39 -14.95
N SER A 715 -18.03 -7.79 -13.66
CA SER A 715 -16.82 -8.10 -12.87
C SER A 715 -16.06 -9.35 -13.35
N LEU A 716 -16.74 -10.34 -13.93
CA LEU A 716 -16.11 -11.57 -14.46
C LEU A 716 -16.54 -11.85 -15.90
N GLY A 717 -15.77 -11.30 -16.84
CA GLY A 717 -15.55 -11.97 -18.12
C GLY A 717 -16.09 -11.33 -19.39
N LYS A 718 -16.43 -10.03 -19.43
CA LYS A 718 -16.59 -9.32 -20.72
C LYS A 718 -16.05 -7.90 -20.82
N GLY A 719 -15.56 -7.24 -19.75
CA GLY A 719 -14.94 -5.89 -19.88
C GLY A 719 -15.79 -4.79 -20.55
N LYS A 720 -17.09 -5.04 -20.74
CA LYS A 720 -18.03 -4.14 -21.44
C LYS A 720 -18.55 -3.08 -20.48
N THR A 721 -18.26 -1.83 -20.77
CA THR A 721 -18.79 -0.68 -20.04
C THR A 721 -20.21 -0.37 -20.51
N HIS A 722 -21.13 -0.26 -19.57
CA HIS A 722 -22.52 0.13 -19.79
C HIS A 722 -22.84 1.39 -18.98
N LEU A 723 -23.78 2.17 -19.50
CA LEU A 723 -24.35 3.31 -18.82
C LEU A 723 -25.74 2.96 -18.27
N TYR A 724 -26.04 3.48 -17.10
CA TYR A 724 -27.28 3.26 -16.40
C TYR A 724 -27.86 4.61 -15.99
N ARG A 725 -29.18 4.66 -15.86
CA ARG A 725 -29.89 5.74 -15.19
C ARG A 725 -30.70 5.19 -14.05
N VAL A 726 -30.90 5.99 -13.01
CA VAL A 726 -31.85 5.63 -11.95
C VAL A 726 -33.27 5.80 -12.49
N SER A 727 -34.06 4.73 -12.37
CA SER A 727 -35.47 4.65 -12.72
C SER A 727 -36.30 5.51 -11.77
N THR A 728 -37.21 6.32 -12.29
CA THR A 728 -38.16 7.10 -11.47
C THR A 728 -39.20 6.21 -10.80
N ASP A 729 -39.50 5.03 -11.36
CA ASP A 729 -40.63 4.20 -10.94
C ASP A 729 -40.32 3.40 -9.68
N ASP A 730 -39.14 2.81 -9.61
CA ASP A 730 -38.71 1.91 -8.53
C ASP A 730 -37.30 2.23 -8.01
N ASN A 731 -36.68 3.30 -8.53
CA ASN A 731 -35.38 3.76 -8.09
C ASN A 731 -34.31 2.64 -8.14
N SER A 732 -34.40 1.85 -9.21
CA SER A 732 -33.42 0.86 -9.67
C SER A 732 -32.55 1.42 -10.79
N LEU A 733 -31.33 0.91 -10.96
CA LEU A 733 -30.47 1.24 -12.09
C LEU A 733 -30.89 0.44 -13.32
N VAL A 734 -31.35 1.16 -14.35
CA VAL A 734 -31.75 0.60 -15.65
C VAL A 734 -30.75 0.97 -16.73
N PRO A 735 -30.35 0.01 -17.60
CA PRO A 735 -29.38 0.25 -18.65
C PRO A 735 -29.93 1.20 -19.72
N ILE A 736 -29.13 2.18 -20.12
CA ILE A 736 -29.41 3.07 -21.24
C ILE A 736 -29.25 2.28 -22.54
N GLN A 737 -30.29 2.26 -23.37
CA GLN A 737 -30.33 1.45 -24.59
C GLN A 737 -29.63 2.15 -25.76
N GLY A 738 -29.12 1.35 -26.70
CA GLY A 738 -28.54 1.84 -27.96
C GLY A 738 -27.11 2.38 -27.86
N MET A 739 -26.54 2.46 -26.67
CA MET A 739 -25.15 2.91 -26.47
C MET A 739 -24.15 1.92 -27.09
N PRO A 740 -23.22 2.38 -27.94
CA PRO A 740 -22.12 1.56 -28.44
C PRO A 740 -21.20 1.16 -27.28
N ILE A 741 -20.76 -0.10 -27.26
CA ILE A 741 -20.08 -0.68 -26.11
C ILE A 741 -18.56 -0.53 -26.26
N PHE A 742 -17.90 0.00 -25.23
CA PHE A 742 -16.45 -0.12 -25.08
C PHE A 742 -16.07 -1.48 -24.48
N ASP A 743 -15.27 -2.27 -25.20
CA ASP A 743 -14.78 -3.58 -24.76
C ASP A 743 -13.32 -3.50 -24.29
N ALA A 744 -13.15 -3.30 -22.99
CA ALA A 744 -11.84 -3.28 -22.34
C ALA A 744 -11.12 -4.63 -22.37
N MET A 745 -11.86 -5.73 -22.54
CA MET A 745 -11.29 -7.07 -22.47
C MET A 745 -10.51 -7.39 -23.73
N GLU A 746 -10.98 -6.93 -24.90
CA GLU A 746 -10.23 -7.10 -26.14
C GLU A 746 -8.85 -6.45 -26.08
N LEU A 747 -8.74 -5.22 -25.57
CA LEU A 747 -7.42 -4.57 -25.46
C LEU A 747 -6.53 -5.22 -24.40
N THR A 748 -7.11 -5.82 -23.36
CA THR A 748 -6.38 -6.67 -22.39
C THR A 748 -5.87 -7.97 -23.04
N PHE A 749 -6.65 -8.57 -23.94
CA PHE A 749 -6.19 -9.72 -24.73
C PHE A 749 -5.11 -9.32 -25.72
N GLU A 750 -5.25 -8.19 -26.40
CA GLU A 750 -4.24 -7.67 -27.33
C GLU A 750 -2.95 -7.34 -26.60
N SER A 751 -3.01 -6.69 -25.43
CA SER A 751 -1.81 -6.45 -24.61
C SER A 751 -1.14 -7.77 -24.19
N SER A 752 -1.93 -8.76 -23.77
CA SER A 752 -1.42 -10.10 -23.45
C SER A 752 -0.82 -10.81 -24.66
N ARG A 753 -1.41 -10.65 -25.85
CA ARG A 753 -0.92 -11.18 -27.12
C ARG A 753 0.42 -10.53 -27.50
N ILE A 754 0.50 -9.21 -27.44
CA ILE A 754 1.73 -8.43 -27.68
C ILE A 754 2.84 -8.89 -26.74
N ARG A 755 2.55 -9.08 -25.44
CA ARG A 755 3.54 -9.62 -24.48
C ARG A 755 4.03 -11.02 -24.88
N ARG A 756 3.12 -11.91 -25.28
CA ARG A 756 3.49 -13.25 -25.73
C ARG A 756 4.39 -13.20 -26.96
N MET A 757 4.01 -12.40 -27.96
CA MET A 757 4.78 -12.18 -29.18
C MET A 757 6.19 -11.64 -28.90
N ARG A 758 6.31 -10.68 -27.97
CA ARG A 758 7.62 -10.16 -27.53
C ARG A 758 8.44 -11.18 -26.72
N ARG A 759 7.81 -12.04 -25.91
CA ARG A 759 8.51 -13.14 -25.22
C ARG A 759 9.05 -14.19 -26.19
N ASP A 760 8.28 -14.46 -27.25
CA ASP A 760 8.60 -15.49 -28.24
C ASP A 760 9.56 -14.98 -29.34
N GLY A 761 9.97 -13.71 -29.28
CA GLY A 761 10.94 -13.10 -30.19
C GLY A 761 10.43 -12.85 -31.61
N SER A 762 9.11 -12.66 -31.79
CA SER A 762 8.54 -12.43 -33.12
C SER A 762 8.96 -11.08 -33.72
N ASN A 763 9.35 -11.07 -35.01
CA ASN A 763 9.76 -9.88 -35.76
C ASN A 763 8.57 -8.99 -36.17
N LEU A 764 8.07 -8.15 -35.26
CA LEU A 764 7.20 -7.02 -35.58
C LEU A 764 7.82 -5.75 -35.03
N SER A 765 7.84 -4.68 -35.83
CA SER A 765 8.30 -3.38 -35.35
C SER A 765 7.26 -2.75 -34.43
N ASP A 766 7.72 -2.04 -33.41
CA ASP A 766 6.85 -1.33 -32.47
C ASP A 766 5.88 -0.37 -33.20
N ALA A 767 6.33 0.25 -34.30
CA ALA A 767 5.51 1.14 -35.13
C ALA A 767 4.31 0.42 -35.78
N SER A 768 4.51 -0.79 -36.32
CA SER A 768 3.43 -1.55 -36.97
C SER A 768 2.38 -2.03 -35.97
N VAL A 769 2.80 -2.38 -34.75
CA VAL A 769 1.88 -2.75 -33.67
C VAL A 769 1.06 -1.53 -33.21
N ILE A 770 1.69 -0.36 -33.09
CA ILE A 770 0.99 0.88 -32.74
C ILE A 770 -0.04 1.25 -33.82
N GLU A 771 0.32 1.19 -35.11
CA GLU A 771 -0.63 1.46 -36.21
C GLU A 771 -1.84 0.52 -36.18
N GLN A 772 -1.62 -0.79 -35.97
CA GLN A 772 -2.72 -1.76 -35.84
C GLN A 772 -3.60 -1.48 -34.61
N LEU A 773 -2.98 -1.10 -33.49
CA LEU A 773 -3.72 -0.74 -32.28
C LEU A 773 -4.53 0.54 -32.48
N GLN A 774 -4.01 1.53 -33.20
CA GLN A 774 -4.72 2.78 -33.52
C GLN A 774 -5.89 2.55 -34.48
N GLU A 775 -5.70 1.69 -35.48
CA GLU A 775 -6.78 1.32 -36.42
C GLU A 775 -7.93 0.62 -35.69
N LYS A 776 -7.60 -0.26 -34.74
CA LYS A 776 -8.60 -1.04 -33.98
C LYS A 776 -9.18 -0.28 -32.77
N TYR A 777 -8.38 0.58 -32.15
CA TYR A 777 -8.71 1.34 -30.94
C TYR A 777 -8.26 2.79 -31.14
N PRO A 778 -9.10 3.64 -31.75
CA PRO A 778 -8.72 5.03 -32.02
C PRO A 778 -8.38 5.79 -30.73
N GLY A 779 -7.34 6.63 -30.79
CA GLY A 779 -6.86 7.49 -29.70
C GLY A 779 -5.63 6.95 -28.96
N ALA A 780 -5.17 7.68 -27.93
CA ALA A 780 -4.20 7.18 -26.94
C ALA A 780 -2.83 6.76 -27.49
N VAL A 781 -2.32 7.47 -28.50
CA VAL A 781 -1.08 7.10 -29.20
C VAL A 781 0.10 6.92 -28.25
N GLU A 782 0.22 7.84 -27.29
CA GLU A 782 1.29 7.83 -26.31
C GLU A 782 1.15 6.65 -25.32
N PHE A 783 -0.09 6.31 -24.93
CA PHE A 783 -0.38 5.10 -24.17
C PHE A 783 0.03 3.84 -24.94
N PHE A 784 -0.32 3.71 -26.23
CA PHE A 784 0.07 2.54 -27.01
C PHE A 784 1.59 2.45 -27.20
N ARG A 785 2.26 3.59 -27.36
CA ARG A 785 3.73 3.65 -27.43
C ARG A 785 4.35 3.13 -26.13
N GLN A 786 3.81 3.49 -24.98
CA GLN A 786 4.29 3.00 -23.68
C GLN A 786 3.93 1.53 -23.43
N LEU A 787 2.71 1.13 -23.78
CA LEU A 787 2.28 -0.27 -23.75
C LEU A 787 3.24 -1.17 -24.54
N VAL A 788 3.60 -0.75 -25.74
CA VAL A 788 4.54 -1.48 -26.60
C VAL A 788 5.97 -1.42 -26.06
N LYS A 789 6.39 -0.37 -25.36
CA LYS A 789 7.73 -0.28 -24.73
C LYS A 789 7.84 -1.04 -23.40
N SER A 790 6.74 -1.29 -22.70
CA SER A 790 6.71 -1.91 -21.37
C SER A 790 7.33 -3.32 -21.32
N ASP A 791 7.90 -3.70 -20.17
CA ASP A 791 8.48 -5.05 -19.97
C ASP A 791 7.37 -6.13 -20.03
N PRO A 792 7.42 -7.09 -20.97
CA PRO A 792 6.41 -8.14 -21.09
C PRO A 792 6.35 -9.11 -19.90
N ARG A 793 7.29 -9.02 -18.93
CA ARG A 793 7.28 -9.80 -17.68
C ARG A 793 6.61 -9.06 -16.52
N GLN A 794 6.41 -7.74 -16.59
CA GLN A 794 5.71 -6.99 -15.57
C GLN A 794 4.18 -6.99 -15.80
N PRO A 795 3.34 -6.98 -14.73
CA PRO A 795 1.92 -6.70 -14.85
C PRO A 795 1.74 -5.25 -15.30
N ASP A 796 1.15 -5.05 -16.48
CA ASP A 796 0.85 -3.71 -16.96
C ASP A 796 -0.33 -3.12 -16.17
N ILE A 797 0.02 -2.33 -15.17
CA ILE A 797 -0.90 -1.51 -14.38
C ILE A 797 -1.78 -0.61 -15.28
N TYR A 798 -1.27 -0.13 -16.41
CA TYR A 798 -1.98 0.75 -17.33
C TYR A 798 -3.18 0.03 -17.97
N THR A 799 -3.02 -1.26 -18.31
CA THR A 799 -4.11 -2.11 -18.83
C THR A 799 -5.13 -2.55 -17.77
N GLN A 800 -4.86 -2.40 -16.47
CA GLN A 800 -5.88 -2.68 -15.44
C GLN A 800 -6.71 -1.44 -15.08
N LEU A 801 -6.16 -0.25 -15.31
CA LEU A 801 -6.66 1.00 -14.74
C LEU A 801 -7.31 1.93 -15.77
N GLY A 802 -6.71 2.08 -16.96
CA GLY A 802 -7.19 2.99 -18.01
C GLY A 802 -8.59 2.65 -18.55
N PHE A 803 -9.04 1.41 -18.37
CA PHE A 803 -10.30 0.92 -18.94
C PHE A 803 -11.54 1.09 -18.06
N ARG A 804 -11.38 1.02 -16.73
CA ARG A 804 -12.53 0.90 -15.80
C ARG A 804 -12.84 2.19 -15.06
N LYS A 805 -11.82 3.03 -14.85
CA LYS A 805 -11.87 4.14 -13.89
C LYS A 805 -11.86 5.53 -14.53
N GLY A 806 -11.86 5.67 -15.87
CA GLY A 806 -11.86 6.99 -16.53
C GLY A 806 -12.96 7.95 -16.05
N ALA A 807 -12.79 9.23 -16.34
CA ALA A 807 -13.79 10.27 -16.08
C ALA A 807 -15.16 9.97 -16.74
N PHE A 808 -16.22 10.53 -16.19
CA PHE A 808 -17.59 10.40 -16.68
C PHE A 808 -18.39 11.65 -16.28
N ALA A 809 -19.10 12.25 -17.22
CA ALA A 809 -20.01 13.37 -16.98
C ALA A 809 -21.21 13.29 -17.94
N VAL A 810 -22.30 13.96 -17.57
CA VAL A 810 -23.53 14.01 -18.36
C VAL A 810 -24.01 15.47 -18.38
N SER A 811 -24.49 15.93 -19.52
CA SER A 811 -25.13 17.23 -19.69
C SER A 811 -26.27 17.11 -20.70
N GLY A 812 -27.51 17.31 -20.25
CA GLY A 812 -28.70 16.98 -21.03
C GLY A 812 -28.74 15.51 -21.41
N ASP A 813 -28.84 15.26 -22.71
CA ASP A 813 -28.76 13.92 -23.30
C ASP A 813 -27.35 13.57 -23.81
N THR A 814 -26.34 14.41 -23.58
CA THR A 814 -24.96 14.18 -24.02
C THR A 814 -24.16 13.51 -22.91
N PHE A 815 -23.56 12.36 -23.21
CA PHE A 815 -22.71 11.59 -22.31
C PHE A 815 -21.25 11.80 -22.67
N TYR A 816 -20.42 12.15 -21.69
CA TYR A 816 -18.97 12.29 -21.85
C TYR A 816 -18.26 11.20 -21.08
N MET A 817 -17.30 10.54 -21.72
CA MET A 817 -16.56 9.46 -21.10
C MET A 817 -15.11 9.44 -21.53
N GLU A 818 -14.23 9.35 -20.55
CA GLU A 818 -12.85 9.01 -20.79
C GLU A 818 -12.73 7.49 -21.01
N TYR A 819 -12.15 7.12 -22.15
CA TYR A 819 -11.80 5.76 -22.49
C TYR A 819 -10.40 5.77 -23.14
N ASN A 820 -9.51 4.88 -22.70
CA ASN A 820 -8.13 4.84 -23.15
C ASN A 820 -7.42 6.19 -23.06
N TYR A 821 -7.57 6.95 -21.96
CA TYR A 821 -6.93 8.27 -21.82
C TYR A 821 -7.32 9.29 -22.91
N LYS A 822 -8.47 9.09 -23.55
CA LYS A 822 -9.07 10.02 -24.52
C LYS A 822 -10.52 10.27 -24.16
N LEU A 823 -10.99 11.49 -24.39
CA LEU A 823 -12.37 11.87 -24.14
C LEU A 823 -13.24 11.61 -25.38
N PHE A 824 -14.37 10.97 -25.14
CA PHE A 824 -15.41 10.74 -26.14
C PHE A 824 -16.73 11.32 -25.66
N ARG A 825 -17.62 11.62 -26.61
CA ARG A 825 -19.02 11.93 -26.31
C ARG A 825 -19.98 11.07 -27.11
N TRP A 826 -21.20 10.90 -26.61
CA TRP A 826 -22.26 10.17 -27.30
C TRP A 826 -23.63 10.76 -26.96
N GLU A 827 -24.52 10.83 -27.94
CA GLU A 827 -25.92 11.18 -27.75
C GLU A 827 -26.84 9.99 -28.15
N PRO A 828 -27.99 9.80 -27.48
CA PRO A 828 -28.98 8.80 -27.87
C PRO A 828 -29.38 8.92 -29.34
N GLY A 829 -29.14 7.85 -30.10
CA GLY A 829 -29.39 7.80 -31.55
C GLY A 829 -28.12 7.69 -32.38
N ASP A 830 -26.97 8.08 -31.83
CA ASP A 830 -25.68 7.90 -32.47
C ASP A 830 -25.28 6.41 -32.48
N THR A 831 -24.76 5.95 -33.62
CA THR A 831 -24.31 4.56 -33.80
C THR A 831 -22.89 4.31 -33.26
N GLU A 832 -22.12 5.37 -33.03
CA GLU A 832 -20.73 5.33 -32.57
C GLU A 832 -20.45 6.47 -31.57
N TRP A 833 -19.37 6.35 -30.79
CA TRP A 833 -18.91 7.44 -29.93
C TRP A 833 -18.17 8.48 -30.79
N TYR A 834 -18.51 9.76 -30.61
CA TYR A 834 -17.80 10.86 -31.23
C TYR A 834 -16.49 11.13 -30.50
N ASP A 835 -15.39 11.13 -31.24
CA ASP A 835 -14.05 11.47 -30.77
C ASP A 835 -13.91 12.99 -30.60
N THR A 836 -13.68 13.47 -29.39
CA THR A 836 -13.58 14.92 -29.12
C THR A 836 -12.18 15.48 -29.36
N GLU A 837 -11.24 14.67 -29.86
CA GLU A 837 -9.83 14.99 -30.08
C GLU A 837 -9.03 15.36 -28.80
N GLN A 838 -9.64 15.22 -27.62
CA GLN A 838 -8.95 15.48 -26.35
C GLN A 838 -8.31 14.19 -25.82
N GLU A 839 -7.03 14.00 -26.15
CA GLU A 839 -6.21 12.90 -25.66
C GLU A 839 -5.12 13.35 -24.69
N GLU A 840 -4.73 12.44 -23.80
CA GLU A 840 -3.58 12.64 -22.94
C GLU A 840 -2.27 12.48 -23.70
N THR A 841 -1.41 13.47 -23.53
CA THR A 841 -0.09 13.55 -24.18
C THR A 841 1.06 13.35 -23.20
N VAL A 842 0.75 13.17 -21.91
CA VAL A 842 1.74 12.94 -20.86
C VAL A 842 2.23 11.49 -20.84
N GLU A 843 3.49 11.30 -20.45
CA GLU A 843 4.00 9.96 -20.14
C GLU A 843 3.25 9.41 -18.91
N LEU A 844 2.61 8.25 -19.06
CA LEU A 844 1.82 7.65 -17.99
C LEU A 844 2.78 6.93 -17.05
N THR A 845 3.23 7.63 -16.02
CA THR A 845 3.87 6.98 -14.88
C THR A 845 2.84 6.14 -14.12
N PRO A 846 3.28 5.15 -13.31
CA PRO A 846 2.36 4.39 -12.45
C PRO A 846 1.41 5.30 -11.67
N GLN A 847 1.90 6.42 -11.14
CA GLN A 847 1.13 7.38 -10.35
C GLN A 847 0.07 8.11 -11.20
N LEU A 848 0.43 8.59 -12.40
CA LEU A 848 -0.49 9.29 -13.31
C LEU A 848 -1.53 8.35 -13.93
N ALA A 849 -1.23 7.05 -14.02
CA ALA A 849 -2.18 6.06 -14.50
C ALA A 849 -3.41 5.89 -13.58
N PHE A 850 -3.30 6.23 -12.29
CA PHE A 850 -4.40 6.17 -11.31
C PHE A 850 -5.21 7.46 -11.23
N THR A 851 -4.70 8.59 -11.75
CA THR A 851 -5.46 9.84 -11.77
C THR A 851 -6.42 9.84 -12.96
N LYS A 852 -7.55 10.55 -12.84
CA LYS A 852 -8.55 10.70 -13.91
C LYS A 852 -8.47 12.09 -14.50
N LEU A 853 -8.95 12.25 -15.74
CA LEU A 853 -9.36 13.58 -16.21
C LEU A 853 -10.37 14.18 -15.24
N LYS A 854 -10.28 15.48 -14.99
CA LYS A 854 -11.37 16.22 -14.34
C LYS A 854 -12.26 16.79 -15.42
N ILE A 855 -13.56 16.52 -15.33
CA ILE A 855 -14.52 16.95 -16.33
C ILE A 855 -15.76 17.50 -15.64
N ALA A 856 -16.23 18.64 -16.12
CA ALA A 856 -17.52 19.21 -15.78
C ALA A 856 -18.23 19.61 -17.06
N ALA A 857 -19.50 19.22 -17.20
CA ALA A 857 -20.31 19.53 -18.36
C ALA A 857 -21.63 20.15 -17.90
N SER A 858 -22.02 21.27 -18.52
CA SER A 858 -23.28 21.97 -18.25
C SER A 858 -23.76 22.67 -19.51
N GLY A 859 -24.97 22.34 -19.97
CA GLY A 859 -25.48 22.74 -21.27
C GLY A 859 -24.53 22.35 -22.41
N ASN A 860 -24.08 23.34 -23.18
CA ASN A 860 -23.12 23.15 -24.28
C ASN A 860 -21.65 23.29 -23.83
N THR A 861 -21.40 23.65 -22.57
CA THR A 861 -20.05 23.95 -22.08
C THR A 861 -19.45 22.73 -21.41
N VAL A 862 -18.21 22.40 -21.75
CA VAL A 862 -17.45 21.27 -21.19
C VAL A 862 -16.06 21.75 -20.82
N TYR A 863 -15.70 21.62 -19.54
CA TYR A 863 -14.34 21.86 -19.05
C TYR A 863 -13.62 20.55 -18.84
N VAL A 864 -12.35 20.50 -19.23
CA VAL A 864 -11.49 19.33 -19.03
C VAL A 864 -10.15 19.79 -18.46
N GLY A 865 -9.86 19.34 -17.24
CA GLY A 865 -8.55 19.43 -16.63
C GLY A 865 -7.74 18.17 -16.95
N LYS A 866 -6.70 18.32 -17.77
CA LYS A 866 -5.82 17.24 -18.24
C LYS A 866 -4.73 16.89 -17.22
N ARG A 867 -4.17 15.68 -17.31
CA ARG A 867 -3.08 15.22 -16.43
C ARG A 867 -1.75 15.93 -16.67
N ASP A 868 -1.60 16.59 -17.82
CA ASP A 868 -0.44 17.42 -18.17
C ASP A 868 -0.52 18.85 -17.62
N GLY A 869 -1.56 19.19 -16.84
CA GLY A 869 -1.76 20.50 -16.25
C GLY A 869 -2.55 21.49 -17.13
N HIS A 870 -2.99 21.09 -18.32
CA HIS A 870 -3.78 21.97 -19.18
C HIS A 870 -5.26 21.99 -18.80
N LEU A 871 -5.85 23.18 -18.78
CA LEU A 871 -7.29 23.38 -18.67
C LEU A 871 -7.84 23.78 -20.04
N VAL A 872 -8.70 22.93 -20.63
CA VAL A 872 -9.35 23.21 -21.91
C VAL A 872 -10.87 23.33 -21.73
N VAL A 873 -11.50 24.16 -22.55
CA VAL A 873 -12.95 24.33 -22.56
C VAL A 873 -13.50 24.19 -23.97
N SER A 874 -14.68 23.59 -24.07
CA SER A 874 -15.53 23.65 -25.25
C SER A 874 -16.84 24.36 -24.92
N PHE A 875 -17.34 25.19 -25.84
CA PHE A 875 -18.64 25.87 -25.72
C PHE A 875 -19.70 25.29 -26.67
N ASP A 876 -19.36 24.23 -27.40
CA ASP A 876 -20.18 23.61 -28.43
C ASP A 876 -20.21 22.08 -28.28
N LYS A 877 -20.34 21.63 -27.04
CA LYS A 877 -20.45 20.22 -26.62
C LYS A 877 -19.21 19.37 -26.89
N GLY A 878 -18.04 19.94 -27.11
CA GLY A 878 -16.79 19.22 -27.40
C GLY A 878 -16.45 19.10 -28.89
N ASN A 879 -17.03 19.94 -29.76
CA ASN A 879 -16.62 20.00 -31.17
C ASN A 879 -15.35 20.83 -31.35
N ASN A 880 -15.26 21.96 -30.65
CA ASN A 880 -14.11 22.86 -30.68
C ASN A 880 -13.61 23.12 -29.26
N TRP A 881 -12.29 23.24 -29.12
CA TRP A 881 -11.62 23.40 -27.83
C TRP A 881 -10.76 24.65 -27.79
N LEU A 882 -10.81 25.34 -26.66
CA LEU A 882 -9.99 26.49 -26.33
C LEU A 882 -9.10 26.13 -25.14
N ASP A 883 -7.79 26.34 -25.29
CA ASP A 883 -6.83 26.19 -24.20
C ASP A 883 -6.86 27.44 -23.30
N LEU A 884 -7.28 27.25 -22.05
CA LEU A 884 -7.36 28.28 -21.02
C LEU A 884 -6.10 28.33 -20.14
N THR A 885 -5.17 27.40 -20.31
CA THR A 885 -3.93 27.30 -19.51
C THR A 885 -3.14 28.62 -19.47
N PRO A 886 -2.98 29.37 -20.59
CA PRO A 886 -2.27 30.65 -20.57
C PRO A 886 -2.98 31.76 -19.77
N ALA A 887 -4.29 31.62 -19.54
CA ALA A 887 -5.10 32.57 -18.78
C ALA A 887 -5.19 32.22 -17.29
N LEU A 888 -4.57 31.11 -16.86
CA LEU A 888 -4.56 30.72 -15.46
C LEU A 888 -3.69 31.68 -14.64
N PRO A 889 -4.12 32.06 -13.43
CA PRO A 889 -3.38 32.99 -12.59
C PRO A 889 -2.07 32.40 -12.06
N PHE A 890 -1.89 31.08 -12.11
CA PHE A 890 -0.68 30.37 -11.73
C PHE A 890 -0.54 29.05 -12.52
N PRO A 891 0.68 28.49 -12.63
CA PRO A 891 0.88 27.17 -13.22
C PRO A 891 0.18 26.08 -12.41
N VAL A 892 -0.57 25.22 -13.10
CA VAL A 892 -1.27 24.07 -12.52
C VAL A 892 -0.58 22.80 -12.95
N LYS A 893 -0.34 21.88 -12.01
CA LYS A 893 0.19 20.54 -12.32
C LYS A 893 -0.87 19.47 -12.20
N ALA A 894 -1.86 19.68 -11.33
CA ALA A 894 -2.95 18.74 -11.14
C ALA A 894 -4.26 19.45 -10.82
N PHE A 895 -5.34 18.90 -11.37
CA PHE A 895 -6.71 19.30 -11.06
C PHE A 895 -7.30 18.34 -10.04
N ASN A 896 -7.80 18.88 -8.93
CA ASN A 896 -8.44 18.11 -7.87
C ASN A 896 -9.93 17.94 -8.14
N ASP A 897 -10.62 19.02 -8.55
CA ASP A 897 -12.04 18.99 -8.86
C ASP A 897 -12.48 20.15 -9.77
N ILE A 898 -13.61 19.97 -10.47
CA ILE A 898 -14.25 21.01 -11.29
C ILE A 898 -15.75 20.93 -11.08
N VAL A 899 -16.34 22.02 -10.60
CA VAL A 899 -17.80 22.13 -10.37
C VAL A 899 -18.34 23.43 -10.93
N SER A 900 -19.62 23.43 -11.28
CA SER A 900 -20.34 24.63 -11.71
C SER A 900 -21.46 24.94 -10.73
N ALA A 901 -21.57 26.20 -10.31
CA ALA A 901 -22.75 26.75 -9.65
C ALA A 901 -23.32 27.82 -10.58
N ASP A 902 -24.52 27.58 -11.11
CA ASP A 902 -25.13 28.39 -12.17
C ASP A 902 -24.18 28.61 -13.38
N SER A 903 -23.84 29.87 -13.68
CA SER A 903 -22.93 30.26 -14.77
C SER A 903 -21.45 30.33 -14.37
N THR A 904 -21.14 30.12 -13.09
CA THR A 904 -19.80 30.27 -12.53
C THR A 904 -19.15 28.90 -12.40
N VAL A 905 -17.94 28.77 -12.93
CA VAL A 905 -17.13 27.54 -12.80
C VAL A 905 -16.08 27.73 -11.72
N TYR A 906 -15.89 26.70 -10.90
CA TYR A 906 -14.85 26.63 -9.88
C TYR A 906 -13.96 25.43 -10.17
N VAL A 907 -12.64 25.67 -10.12
CA VAL A 907 -11.63 24.65 -10.39
C VAL A 907 -10.68 24.60 -9.19
N ALA A 908 -10.65 23.47 -8.50
CA ALA A 908 -9.69 23.18 -7.46
C ALA A 908 -8.43 22.54 -8.06
N THR A 909 -7.26 23.03 -7.67
CA THR A 909 -5.96 22.62 -8.21
C THR A 909 -4.94 22.32 -7.11
N ASP A 910 -3.74 21.90 -7.48
CA ASP A 910 -2.61 21.73 -6.56
C ASP A 910 -2.03 23.04 -6.00
N ALA A 911 -2.47 24.20 -6.50
CA ALA A 911 -1.93 25.52 -6.14
C ALA A 911 -2.98 26.51 -5.60
N GLY A 912 -4.27 26.18 -5.67
CA GLY A 912 -5.35 27.04 -5.22
C GLY A 912 -6.68 26.73 -5.91
N ILE A 913 -7.71 27.51 -5.57
CA ILE A 913 -9.00 27.51 -6.25
C ILE A 913 -9.09 28.72 -7.16
N ILE A 914 -9.50 28.46 -8.40
CA ILE A 914 -9.77 29.51 -9.38
C ILE A 914 -11.24 29.48 -9.78
N THR A 915 -11.79 30.65 -10.06
CA THR A 915 -13.19 30.83 -10.44
C THR A 915 -13.31 31.70 -11.69
N SER A 916 -14.35 31.45 -12.48
CA SER A 916 -14.65 32.26 -13.67
C SER A 916 -16.14 32.36 -13.94
N ASP A 917 -16.62 33.59 -14.12
CA ASP A 917 -17.96 33.86 -14.65
C ASP A 917 -17.92 33.71 -16.18
N GLY A 918 -18.56 32.66 -16.70
CA GLY A 918 -18.57 32.38 -18.14
C GLY A 918 -17.25 31.85 -18.72
N GLY A 919 -16.27 31.50 -17.89
CA GLY A 919 -15.12 30.66 -18.28
C GLY A 919 -13.95 31.33 -19.01
N ARG A 920 -13.98 32.66 -19.18
CA ARG A 920 -12.97 33.40 -19.97
C ARG A 920 -11.99 34.22 -19.14
N HIS A 921 -12.39 34.61 -17.94
CA HIS A 921 -11.56 35.42 -17.03
C HIS A 921 -11.49 34.72 -15.67
N TRP A 922 -10.28 34.38 -15.24
CA TRP A 922 -10.05 33.57 -14.05
C TRP A 922 -9.54 34.42 -12.90
N HIS A 923 -10.12 34.21 -11.72
CA HIS A 923 -9.75 34.87 -10.49
C HIS A 923 -9.42 33.82 -9.43
N ILE A 924 -8.49 34.15 -8.53
CA ILE A 924 -8.16 33.29 -7.38
C ILE A 924 -9.20 33.53 -6.29
N VAL A 925 -9.63 32.46 -5.63
CA VAL A 925 -10.45 32.52 -4.42
C VAL A 925 -9.57 32.24 -3.21
N THR A 926 -9.48 33.19 -2.28
CA THR A 926 -8.64 33.11 -1.08
C THR A 926 -9.49 33.01 0.20
N ASP A 927 -8.86 32.69 1.32
CA ASP A 927 -9.43 32.92 2.64
C ASP A 927 -9.42 34.43 3.01
N ALA A 928 -9.90 34.75 4.21
CA ALA A 928 -9.95 36.13 4.72
C ALA A 928 -8.55 36.74 4.93
N GLU A 929 -7.54 35.90 5.14
CA GLU A 929 -6.13 36.26 5.30
C GLU A 929 -5.39 36.43 3.96
N GLY A 930 -6.03 36.07 2.84
CA GLY A 930 -5.47 36.16 1.49
C GLY A 930 -4.61 34.96 1.08
N ASN A 931 -4.69 33.83 1.79
CA ASN A 931 -4.00 32.60 1.43
C ASN A 931 -4.77 31.79 0.39
N ASN A 932 -4.01 31.09 -0.46
CA ASN A 932 -4.56 30.10 -1.37
C ASN A 932 -4.78 28.78 -0.63
N LEU A 933 -6.03 28.42 -0.40
CA LEU A 933 -6.39 27.11 0.13
C LEU A 933 -6.29 26.04 -0.97
N ILE A 934 -5.95 24.81 -0.60
CA ILE A 934 -5.95 23.65 -1.52
C ILE A 934 -7.11 22.74 -1.12
N MET A 935 -8.16 22.71 -1.93
CA MET A 935 -9.30 21.81 -1.75
C MET A 935 -9.08 20.51 -2.54
N GLU A 936 -9.42 19.39 -1.92
CA GLU A 936 -9.40 18.06 -2.57
C GLU A 936 -10.70 17.79 -3.33
N HIS A 937 -11.85 18.23 -2.79
CA HIS A 937 -13.17 18.09 -3.41
C HIS A 937 -14.01 19.34 -3.20
N LEU A 938 -14.92 19.60 -4.13
CA LEU A 938 -15.88 20.71 -4.06
C LEU A 938 -17.31 20.17 -4.09
N ALA A 939 -18.24 20.88 -3.45
CA ALA A 939 -19.66 20.58 -3.51
C ALA A 939 -20.47 21.87 -3.61
N VAL A 940 -21.59 21.81 -4.31
CA VAL A 940 -22.50 22.94 -4.51
C VAL A 940 -23.86 22.58 -3.95
N ASP A 941 -24.42 23.48 -3.14
CA ASP A 941 -25.82 23.45 -2.71
C ASP A 941 -26.50 24.77 -3.06
N GLY A 942 -27.44 24.72 -4.01
CA GLY A 942 -28.00 25.92 -4.63
C GLY A 942 -26.90 26.80 -5.25
N THR A 943 -26.71 28.00 -4.71
CA THR A 943 -25.68 28.97 -5.12
C THR A 943 -24.44 28.94 -4.20
N THR A 944 -24.45 28.13 -3.15
CA THR A 944 -23.40 28.10 -2.14
C THR A 944 -22.37 27.04 -2.49
N LEU A 945 -21.09 27.43 -2.47
CA LEU A 945 -19.96 26.53 -2.71
C LEU A 945 -19.32 26.11 -1.39
N TYR A 946 -19.01 24.84 -1.27
CA TYR A 946 -18.27 24.25 -0.17
C TYR A 946 -17.03 23.54 -0.72
N GLY A 947 -15.98 23.50 0.08
CA GLY A 947 -14.74 22.79 -0.22
C GLY A 947 -14.24 22.03 0.99
N VAL A 948 -13.61 20.89 0.75
CA VAL A 948 -12.91 20.12 1.79
C VAL A 948 -11.42 20.06 1.44
N SER A 949 -10.60 20.49 2.39
CA SER A 949 -9.14 20.37 2.34
C SER A 949 -8.69 19.11 3.09
N LYS A 950 -7.37 18.90 3.19
CA LYS A 950 -6.81 17.83 4.03
C LYS A 950 -7.06 18.03 5.52
N THR A 951 -7.34 19.26 5.94
CA THR A 951 -7.37 19.67 7.34
C THR A 951 -8.72 20.20 7.79
N GLY A 952 -9.58 20.66 6.88
CA GLY A 952 -10.84 21.29 7.27
C GLY A 952 -11.87 21.35 6.14
N VAL A 953 -13.07 21.80 6.51
CA VAL A 953 -14.18 22.09 5.59
C VAL A 953 -14.39 23.60 5.57
N TYR A 954 -14.62 24.14 4.38
CA TYR A 954 -14.77 25.56 4.13
C TYR A 954 -16.04 25.83 3.34
N GLN A 955 -16.67 26.96 3.62
CA GLN A 955 -17.80 27.52 2.89
C GLN A 955 -17.36 28.82 2.21
N LEU A 956 -17.76 29.03 0.97
CA LEU A 956 -17.52 30.27 0.26
C LEU A 956 -18.57 31.31 0.67
N GLU A 957 -18.15 32.33 1.42
CA GLU A 957 -19.00 33.44 1.85
C GLU A 957 -18.43 34.75 1.29
N ASN A 958 -19.26 35.51 0.56
CA ASN A 958 -18.89 36.83 0.00
C ASN A 958 -17.58 36.85 -0.80
N GLY A 959 -17.25 35.76 -1.49
CA GLY A 959 -16.04 35.64 -2.32
C GLY A 959 -14.78 35.22 -1.54
N THR A 960 -14.90 34.92 -0.25
CA THR A 960 -13.79 34.44 0.59
C THR A 960 -14.14 33.11 1.23
N TRP A 961 -13.16 32.22 1.36
CA TRP A 961 -13.33 30.97 2.09
C TRP A 961 -13.38 31.23 3.59
N LYS A 962 -14.40 30.69 4.23
CA LYS A 962 -14.57 30.68 5.67
C LYS A 962 -14.57 29.24 6.17
N GLU A 963 -13.77 28.98 7.19
CA GLU A 963 -13.71 27.67 7.81
C GLU A 963 -15.02 27.37 8.57
N VAL A 964 -15.60 26.21 8.31
CA VAL A 964 -16.80 25.71 9.00
C VAL A 964 -16.54 24.43 9.79
N ALA A 965 -15.45 23.72 9.48
CA ALA A 965 -14.91 22.66 10.33
C ALA A 965 -13.38 22.66 10.28
N SER A 966 -12.74 22.64 11.45
CA SER A 966 -11.28 22.71 11.62
C SER A 966 -10.57 21.36 11.56
N GLU A 967 -11.34 20.28 11.40
CA GLU A 967 -10.81 18.92 11.33
C GLU A 967 -11.61 18.06 10.34
N VAL A 968 -10.90 17.13 9.72
CA VAL A 968 -11.48 16.06 8.92
C VAL A 968 -10.85 14.73 9.40
N PRO A 969 -11.64 13.73 9.83
CA PRO A 969 -11.12 12.63 10.66
C PRO A 969 -10.14 11.71 9.93
N GLU A 970 -10.23 11.66 8.60
CA GLU A 970 -9.34 10.90 7.75
C GLU A 970 -9.41 11.39 6.30
N ARG A 971 -8.73 10.69 5.39
CA ARG A 971 -8.72 11.03 3.96
C ARG A 971 -10.11 10.96 3.33
N VAL A 972 -10.57 12.09 2.81
CA VAL A 972 -11.85 12.22 2.09
C VAL A 972 -11.70 11.79 0.64
N THR A 973 -12.59 10.92 0.20
CA THR A 973 -12.65 10.39 -1.17
C THR A 973 -13.78 11.00 -1.98
N SER A 974 -14.77 11.61 -1.33
CA SER A 974 -15.89 12.29 -1.98
C SER A 974 -16.56 13.25 -1.00
N PHE A 975 -17.19 14.29 -1.55
CA PHE A 975 -17.84 15.33 -0.76
C PHE A 975 -19.24 15.63 -1.31
N ALA A 976 -20.21 15.84 -0.42
CA ALA A 976 -21.57 16.23 -0.78
C ALA A 976 -22.18 17.11 0.32
N VAL A 977 -23.07 18.02 -0.06
CA VAL A 977 -23.77 18.93 0.87
C VAL A 977 -25.26 18.92 0.56
N ASP A 978 -26.09 19.03 1.59
CA ASP A 978 -27.53 19.28 1.50
C ASP A 978 -27.99 20.19 2.63
N GLY A 979 -28.35 21.43 2.30
CA GLY A 979 -28.68 22.47 3.26
C GLY A 979 -27.54 22.67 4.25
N ASN A 980 -27.85 22.47 5.53
CA ASN A 980 -26.89 22.63 6.61
C ASN A 980 -26.14 21.34 6.96
N VAL A 981 -26.27 20.26 6.18
CA VAL A 981 -25.56 19.01 6.47
C VAL A 981 -24.47 18.75 5.42
N VAL A 982 -23.26 18.57 5.92
CA VAL A 982 -22.07 18.22 5.15
C VAL A 982 -21.82 16.72 5.26
N TYR A 983 -21.59 16.05 4.14
CA TYR A 983 -21.26 14.62 4.08
C TYR A 983 -19.89 14.42 3.44
N VAL A 984 -19.04 13.63 4.11
CA VAL A 984 -17.77 13.16 3.56
C VAL A 984 -17.79 11.65 3.41
N GLY A 985 -17.37 11.18 2.25
CA GLY A 985 -17.07 9.77 2.01
C GLY A 985 -15.59 9.59 2.26
N THR A 986 -15.22 8.50 2.92
CA THR A 986 -13.85 8.32 3.36
C THR A 986 -13.21 7.05 2.79
N GLN A 987 -11.89 6.94 2.98
CA GLN A 987 -11.15 5.77 2.52
C GLN A 987 -11.44 4.52 3.39
N GLY A 988 -11.72 4.67 4.69
CA GLY A 988 -11.84 3.53 5.61
C GLY A 988 -12.93 3.60 6.69
N SER A 989 -13.69 4.69 6.81
CA SER A 989 -14.77 4.85 7.79
C SER A 989 -16.12 5.15 7.15
N GLY A 990 -16.39 4.66 5.94
CA GLY A 990 -17.68 4.85 5.30
C GLY A 990 -18.05 6.32 5.06
N VAL A 991 -19.25 6.70 5.50
CA VAL A 991 -19.76 8.08 5.38
C VAL A 991 -19.79 8.73 6.76
N LEU A 992 -19.21 9.92 6.86
CA LEU A 992 -19.34 10.78 8.02
C LEU A 992 -20.17 12.01 7.64
N HIS A 993 -20.90 12.55 8.60
CA HIS A 993 -21.64 13.78 8.40
C HIS A 993 -21.50 14.75 9.57
N PHE A 994 -21.70 16.02 9.26
CA PHE A 994 -21.64 17.13 10.21
C PHE A 994 -22.76 18.11 9.91
N ASN A 995 -23.40 18.65 10.95
CA ASN A 995 -24.44 19.65 10.84
C ASN A 995 -23.84 21.02 11.12
N LEU A 996 -23.90 21.94 10.17
CA LEU A 996 -23.35 23.30 10.25
C LEU A 996 -24.00 24.16 11.35
N ASP A 997 -25.20 23.78 11.80
CA ASP A 997 -25.93 24.48 12.88
C ASP A 997 -25.57 23.98 14.30
N GLU A 998 -24.83 22.87 14.42
CA GLU A 998 -24.41 22.25 15.69
C GLU A 998 -22.95 22.57 16.02
#